data_AF-A0A4Y8S7Z1-F1
#
_entry.id   AF-A0A4Y8S7Z1-F1
#
_cell.length_a   1.000
_cell.length_b   1.000
_cell.length_c   1.000
_cell.angle_alpha   90.00
_cell.angle_beta   90.00
_cell.angle_gamma   90.00
#
_symmetry.space_group_name_H-M   'P 1'
#
loop_
_entity.id
_entity.type
_entity.pdbx_description
1 polymer ?
#
loop_
_entity_poly.entity_id
_entity_poly.type
_entity_poly.pdbx_seq_one_letter_code
_entity_poly.pdbx_strand_id
1 'polypeptide(L)'
;MRLKITLLLALCVMLFSFSKIPVKPRILVFTKTSGYHHASIAVGVPAIMKLGQENNFLVDSTSDASKISEDNLKKYSAVVFLNTTGYMLNNYQQADLERYMQAGGNFVGVHAAADAEYDWKYYGRLVGAYFVSHPMQQEAVLKIVDKNHPSTRDLPDTWKRKDEWYNFKSISPKIHVLINIDETSYKGGINGATHPMAWYQNFENGRSFYTELGHTDESYSDPMFLGHLLGGIKYAIGDNKPLDYSKCTTMRVPETNRFEKTQLIQGTFFEPTEMAVLPNFDILVSQRRGEIMLYKNSTKTVKQAGFLDAYWKTHTKGVNAEEGVLGLNIDPDFKTNHYVYIYYSPADTSVNRLSRFTMTGDTIDNKTEKVILQLYSQREICCHTGGSIAWGPDHMLFLSAGDNSTPFDEPGKKPYNTRAFAPLDDRPEFLNHDARRSAGNTNDLRGKILRIKINPDATYSIPEGNLFKPGTPKTRPEIYVMGDRNPYRISVDQKNGFLYWGEVGPDAQKDSIDTRGPRGYDEFNQARKAGFFGWPFFVGNNYAYRPYDYATGVSGAPFDPLHPVNDSKNNTGLRELPPAQPAFIWYPYAESPDFPQVGTGGRNAMAGPAYYTDMFPKATRYPDYFNKKVVFYDWIRGWMKLLTLQPNGDLDKMEPFMADTKLNNVIDMETGPDGRIYLLEYGSGWFAKNKDAGLARIDYNSGNRAPEVATVATSKAYGALPLTTVLTVKATDPEKNKMTYVWDLGNGVKKTTTLPKLTYTYTKKGNFTVSVVAKDEYDAISTPKTIAVLAGQDSPDMKAKLATIKANAAGKALMLSLDCSACHKINEKSVGPSFTDVAKKYPANAASTAHLSKKIVNGGHGVWGDVDMPAHPALKPADTQKIINWIYTLK
;
A
#
# COMPACT_ATOMS: atom_id res chain seq x y z
N MET A 1 -6.66 -9.92 -81.64
CA MET A 1 -7.18 -10.31 -80.32
C MET A 1 -6.19 -10.18 -79.14
N ARG A 2 -4.91 -9.81 -79.37
CA ARG A 2 -3.89 -9.67 -78.31
C ARG A 2 -3.74 -8.27 -77.68
N LEU A 3 -4.41 -7.24 -78.23
CA LEU A 3 -4.31 -5.87 -77.70
C LEU A 3 -5.45 -5.49 -76.72
N LYS A 4 -6.52 -6.30 -76.63
CA LYS A 4 -7.65 -6.06 -75.72
C LYS A 4 -7.52 -6.73 -74.34
N ILE A 5 -6.60 -7.69 -74.19
CA ILE A 5 -6.39 -8.42 -72.92
C ILE A 5 -5.36 -7.72 -72.03
N THR A 6 -4.36 -7.04 -72.61
CA THR A 6 -3.34 -6.30 -71.85
C THR A 6 -3.88 -5.00 -71.24
N LEU A 7 -4.86 -4.36 -71.88
CA LEU A 7 -5.50 -3.16 -71.33
C LEU A 7 -6.47 -3.50 -70.17
N LEU A 8 -7.08 -4.70 -70.17
CA LEU A 8 -7.95 -5.15 -69.07
C LEU A 8 -7.15 -5.60 -67.84
N LEU A 9 -5.94 -6.19 -68.02
CA LEU A 9 -5.07 -6.54 -66.89
C LEU A 9 -4.38 -5.32 -66.26
N ALA A 10 -4.05 -4.29 -67.05
CA ALA A 10 -3.49 -3.04 -66.52
C ALA A 10 -4.54 -2.19 -65.76
N LEU A 11 -5.83 -2.30 -66.11
CA LEU A 11 -6.91 -1.60 -65.39
C LEU A 11 -7.36 -2.33 -64.11
N CYS A 12 -7.16 -3.65 -64.00
CA CYS A 12 -7.44 -4.40 -62.77
C CYS A 12 -6.34 -4.31 -61.71
N VAL A 13 -5.10 -3.93 -62.05
CA VAL A 13 -4.00 -3.77 -61.09
C VAL A 13 -3.93 -2.35 -60.51
N MET A 14 -4.62 -1.35 -61.09
CA MET A 14 -4.70 0.02 -60.54
C MET A 14 -5.82 0.25 -59.51
N LEU A 15 -6.67 -0.74 -59.19
CA LEU A 15 -7.81 -0.57 -58.26
C LEU A 15 -7.65 -1.25 -56.89
N PHE A 16 -6.47 -1.76 -56.56
CA PHE A 16 -6.16 -2.24 -55.21
C PHE A 16 -4.96 -1.53 -54.58
N SER A 17 -4.82 -0.21 -54.80
CA SER A 17 -4.30 0.61 -53.71
C SER A 17 -5.42 0.71 -52.68
N PHE A 18 -5.42 -0.20 -51.70
CA PHE A 18 -6.03 0.11 -50.41
C PHE A 18 -5.30 1.34 -49.85
N SER A 19 -5.72 2.53 -50.28
CA SER A 19 -5.47 3.74 -49.53
C SER A 19 -6.02 3.45 -48.14
N LYS A 20 -5.12 3.21 -47.16
CA LYS A 20 -5.49 3.08 -45.76
C LYS A 20 -6.37 4.29 -45.45
N ILE A 21 -7.67 4.08 -45.26
CA ILE A 21 -8.57 5.16 -44.85
C ILE A 21 -7.92 5.76 -43.61
N PRO A 22 -7.50 7.03 -43.63
CA PRO A 22 -6.82 7.63 -42.49
C PRO A 22 -7.76 7.52 -41.30
N VAL A 23 -7.36 6.75 -40.29
CA VAL A 23 -8.15 6.67 -39.06
C VAL A 23 -8.08 8.04 -38.41
N LYS A 24 -9.24 8.70 -38.33
CA LYS A 24 -9.35 10.03 -37.71
C LYS A 24 -8.79 9.96 -36.27
N PRO A 25 -7.85 10.84 -35.88
CA PRO A 25 -7.31 10.85 -34.53
C PRO A 25 -8.43 10.98 -33.50
N ARG A 26 -8.24 10.39 -32.31
CA ARG A 26 -9.22 10.43 -31.22
C ARG A 26 -8.50 10.72 -29.92
N ILE A 27 -9.04 11.61 -29.09
CA ILE A 27 -8.50 11.91 -27.76
C ILE A 27 -9.50 11.59 -26.66
N LEU A 28 -8.99 11.25 -25.48
CA LEU A 28 -9.80 11.03 -24.27
C LEU A 28 -9.57 12.17 -23.29
N VAL A 29 -10.59 12.95 -22.96
CA VAL A 29 -10.56 13.97 -21.92
C VAL A 29 -10.95 13.35 -20.58
N PHE A 30 -10.00 13.26 -19.67
CA PHE A 30 -10.15 12.71 -18.32
C PHE A 30 -10.24 13.84 -17.29
N THR A 31 -11.25 13.80 -16.42
CA THR A 31 -11.60 14.92 -15.54
C THR A 31 -11.84 14.52 -14.07
N LYS A 32 -11.31 13.37 -13.63
CA LYS A 32 -11.53 12.90 -12.25
C LYS A 32 -10.76 13.77 -11.25
N THR A 33 -11.42 14.13 -10.15
CA THR A 33 -10.83 14.87 -9.02
C THR A 33 -11.08 14.09 -7.73
N SER A 34 -10.02 13.78 -6.99
CA SER A 34 -10.06 13.33 -5.60
C SER A 34 -9.71 14.46 -4.62
N GLY A 35 -9.21 15.59 -5.12
CA GLY A 35 -8.99 16.85 -4.39
C GLY A 35 -9.98 17.93 -4.80
N TYR A 36 -9.50 19.17 -4.95
CA TYR A 36 -10.33 20.31 -5.35
C TYR A 36 -10.98 20.10 -6.73
N HIS A 37 -12.27 20.45 -6.84
CA HIS A 37 -13.03 20.32 -8.08
C HIS A 37 -13.20 21.68 -8.77
N HIS A 38 -12.64 21.81 -9.97
CA HIS A 38 -12.65 23.04 -10.75
C HIS A 38 -13.95 23.21 -11.53
N ALA A 39 -14.67 24.32 -11.31
CA ALA A 39 -15.92 24.63 -12.03
C ALA A 39 -15.73 24.66 -13.56
N SER A 40 -14.54 25.06 -14.00
CA SER A 40 -14.17 25.19 -15.41
C SER A 40 -14.14 23.87 -16.17
N ILE A 41 -14.16 22.71 -15.50
CA ILE A 41 -14.34 21.41 -16.16
C ILE A 41 -15.64 21.39 -16.98
N ALA A 42 -16.72 22.00 -16.45
CA ALA A 42 -18.05 22.00 -17.07
C ALA A 42 -18.07 22.73 -18.42
N VAL A 43 -17.27 23.79 -18.58
CA VAL A 43 -17.14 24.55 -19.84
C VAL A 43 -15.97 24.09 -20.69
N GLY A 44 -14.92 23.54 -20.08
CA GLY A 44 -13.71 23.11 -20.77
C GLY A 44 -13.89 21.83 -21.60
N VAL A 45 -14.65 20.86 -21.10
CA VAL A 45 -14.95 19.65 -21.90
C VAL A 45 -15.69 20.00 -23.20
N PRO A 46 -16.80 20.77 -23.19
CA PRO A 46 -17.44 21.22 -24.43
C PRO A 46 -16.51 22.02 -25.36
N ALA A 47 -15.66 22.88 -24.82
CA ALA A 47 -14.71 23.66 -25.62
C ALA A 47 -13.72 22.75 -26.37
N ILE A 48 -13.15 21.74 -25.70
CA ILE A 48 -12.26 20.76 -26.34
C ILE A 48 -13.01 19.92 -27.38
N MET A 49 -14.26 19.52 -27.11
CA MET A 49 -15.09 18.81 -28.09
C MET A 49 -15.31 19.66 -29.36
N LYS A 50 -15.59 20.95 -29.19
CA LYS A 50 -15.71 21.91 -30.31
C LYS A 50 -14.41 22.04 -31.09
N LEU A 51 -13.26 22.16 -30.40
CA LEU A 51 -11.94 22.17 -31.04
C LEU A 51 -11.73 20.92 -31.92
N GLY A 52 -12.11 19.74 -31.43
CA GLY A 52 -12.04 18.49 -32.20
C GLY A 52 -12.91 18.48 -33.45
N GLN A 53 -14.16 18.94 -33.33
CA GLN A 53 -15.08 19.07 -34.45
C GLN A 53 -14.52 19.98 -35.55
N GLU A 54 -13.94 21.12 -35.15
CA GLU A 54 -13.39 22.12 -36.07
C GLU A 54 -12.02 21.75 -36.66
N ASN A 55 -11.27 20.83 -36.03
CA ASN A 55 -9.88 20.52 -36.38
C ASN A 55 -9.63 19.04 -36.73
N ASN A 56 -10.66 18.33 -37.14
CA ASN A 56 -10.58 16.97 -37.67
C ASN A 56 -9.98 15.92 -36.70
N PHE A 57 -10.37 15.94 -35.42
CA PHE A 57 -10.17 14.83 -34.49
C PHE A 57 -11.44 14.56 -33.65
N LEU A 58 -11.55 13.36 -33.10
CA LEU A 58 -12.67 12.94 -32.26
C LEU A 58 -12.31 13.15 -30.78
N VAL A 59 -13.32 13.43 -29.96
CA VAL A 59 -13.14 13.69 -28.52
C VAL A 59 -14.18 12.87 -27.77
N ASP A 60 -13.70 12.00 -26.88
CA ASP A 60 -14.51 11.38 -25.84
C ASP A 60 -14.13 12.00 -24.48
N SER A 61 -15.03 11.99 -23.51
CA SER A 61 -14.75 12.48 -22.16
C SER A 61 -15.23 11.52 -21.08
N THR A 62 -14.55 11.53 -19.93
CA THR A 62 -14.93 10.69 -18.79
C THR A 62 -14.30 11.17 -17.47
N SER A 63 -15.01 10.97 -16.36
CA SER A 63 -14.46 11.05 -15.00
C SER A 63 -14.26 9.66 -14.37
N ASP A 64 -14.57 8.59 -15.12
CA ASP A 64 -14.45 7.21 -14.66
C ASP A 64 -13.03 6.70 -14.90
N ALA A 65 -12.27 6.56 -13.81
CA ALA A 65 -10.88 6.07 -13.86
C ALA A 65 -10.76 4.66 -14.48
N SER A 66 -11.81 3.84 -14.49
CA SER A 66 -11.79 2.52 -15.15
C SER A 66 -11.57 2.61 -16.67
N LYS A 67 -11.78 3.81 -17.26
CA LYS A 67 -11.49 4.09 -18.67
C LYS A 67 -10.01 4.32 -18.95
N ILE A 68 -9.20 4.53 -17.91
CA ILE A 68 -7.73 4.48 -17.99
C ILE A 68 -7.32 3.01 -17.89
N SER A 69 -7.52 2.28 -18.96
CA SER A 69 -7.14 0.88 -19.10
C SER A 69 -6.55 0.64 -20.49
N GLU A 70 -5.62 -0.30 -20.61
CA GLU A 70 -4.94 -0.58 -21.87
C GLU A 70 -5.95 -0.88 -23.01
N ASP A 71 -6.96 -1.71 -22.73
CA ASP A 71 -8.00 -2.09 -23.70
C ASP A 71 -8.78 -0.89 -24.25
N ASN A 72 -8.98 0.14 -23.42
CA ASN A 72 -9.67 1.35 -23.84
C ASN A 72 -8.72 2.36 -24.49
N LEU A 73 -7.54 2.55 -23.91
CA LEU A 73 -6.54 3.54 -24.34
C LEU A 73 -5.98 3.26 -25.74
N LYS A 74 -6.03 2.01 -26.22
CA LYS A 74 -5.70 1.59 -27.59
C LYS A 74 -6.38 2.41 -28.70
N LYS A 75 -7.51 3.05 -28.40
CA LYS A 75 -8.32 3.82 -29.36
C LYS A 75 -7.86 5.28 -29.50
N TYR A 76 -7.00 5.76 -28.60
CA TYR A 76 -6.74 7.19 -28.42
C TYR A 76 -5.31 7.57 -28.77
N SER A 77 -5.19 8.59 -29.61
CA SER A 77 -3.94 9.23 -30.00
C SER A 77 -3.31 10.01 -28.84
N ALA A 78 -4.14 10.59 -27.97
CA ALA A 78 -3.70 11.29 -26.76
C ALA A 78 -4.76 11.19 -25.64
N VAL A 79 -4.30 11.27 -24.39
CA VAL A 79 -5.14 11.50 -23.21
C VAL A 79 -4.93 12.92 -22.70
N VAL A 80 -6.02 13.63 -22.41
CA VAL A 80 -6.02 14.99 -21.86
C VAL A 80 -6.49 14.92 -20.43
N PHE A 81 -5.63 15.27 -19.48
CA PHE A 81 -5.98 15.42 -18.07
C PHE A 81 -6.38 16.86 -17.85
N LEU A 82 -7.69 17.09 -17.78
CA LEU A 82 -8.28 18.42 -17.67
C LEU A 82 -8.66 18.69 -16.22
N ASN A 83 -7.86 19.52 -15.55
CA ASN A 83 -8.09 20.00 -14.18
C ASN A 83 -8.29 18.87 -13.15
N THR A 84 -7.55 17.77 -13.33
CA THR A 84 -7.56 16.60 -12.45
C THR A 84 -6.76 16.85 -11.18
N THR A 85 -7.25 16.46 -10.00
CA THR A 85 -6.57 16.69 -8.72
C THR A 85 -6.54 15.46 -7.82
N GLY A 86 -5.51 15.36 -6.97
CA GLY A 86 -5.35 14.32 -5.96
C GLY A 86 -4.98 12.93 -6.50
N TYR A 87 -5.24 11.89 -5.70
CA TYR A 87 -4.96 10.49 -6.07
C TYR A 87 -6.17 9.89 -6.79
N MET A 88 -6.12 9.83 -8.11
CA MET A 88 -7.26 9.55 -8.98
C MET A 88 -7.21 8.15 -9.60
N LEU A 89 -6.01 7.61 -9.78
CA LEU A 89 -5.72 6.31 -10.37
C LEU A 89 -5.28 5.30 -9.29
N ASN A 90 -5.75 4.06 -9.40
CA ASN A 90 -5.20 2.96 -8.64
C ASN A 90 -3.98 2.34 -9.37
N ASN A 91 -3.28 1.41 -8.72
CA ASN A 91 -2.08 0.78 -9.25
C ASN A 91 -2.29 0.07 -10.60
N TYR A 92 -3.48 -0.47 -10.88
CA TYR A 92 -3.84 -1.07 -12.16
C TYR A 92 -3.89 -0.02 -13.28
N GLN A 93 -4.57 1.09 -13.03
CA GLN A 93 -4.73 2.20 -13.98
C GLN A 93 -3.41 2.94 -14.21
N GLN A 94 -2.60 3.11 -13.16
CA GLN A 94 -1.25 3.65 -13.27
C GLN A 94 -0.40 2.78 -14.20
N ALA A 95 -0.35 1.45 -14.00
CA ALA A 95 0.41 0.54 -14.87
C ALA A 95 -0.08 0.56 -16.32
N ASP A 96 -1.40 0.61 -16.55
CA ASP A 96 -1.96 0.69 -17.90
C ASP A 96 -1.66 2.05 -18.58
N LEU A 97 -1.57 3.15 -17.82
CA LEU A 97 -1.14 4.45 -18.32
C LEU A 97 0.36 4.49 -18.64
N GLU A 98 1.22 3.89 -17.81
CA GLU A 98 2.65 3.72 -18.11
C GLU A 98 2.83 2.96 -19.44
N ARG A 99 2.14 1.83 -19.57
CA ARG A 99 2.17 1.00 -20.79
C ARG A 99 1.66 1.77 -22.01
N TYR A 100 0.59 2.55 -21.87
CA TYR A 100 0.10 3.43 -22.93
C TYR A 100 1.19 4.40 -23.41
N MET A 101 1.86 5.11 -22.50
CA MET A 101 2.94 6.03 -22.86
C MET A 101 4.15 5.29 -23.49
N GLN A 102 4.54 4.15 -22.93
CA GLN A 102 5.61 3.29 -23.48
C GLN A 102 5.27 2.75 -24.88
N ALA A 103 3.99 2.52 -25.18
CA ALA A 103 3.54 2.10 -26.50
C ALA A 103 3.53 3.24 -27.54
N GLY A 104 3.85 4.48 -27.14
CA GLY A 104 3.81 5.67 -28.00
C GLY A 104 2.54 6.51 -27.86
N GLY A 105 1.78 6.30 -26.79
CA GLY A 105 0.67 7.15 -26.39
C GLY A 105 1.14 8.55 -26.00
N ASN A 106 0.23 9.53 -26.04
CA ASN A 106 0.56 10.93 -25.82
C ASN A 106 -0.29 11.54 -24.70
N PHE A 107 0.26 12.52 -24.01
CA PHE A 107 -0.32 13.13 -22.82
C PHE A 107 -0.44 14.65 -22.98
N VAL A 108 -1.56 15.20 -22.51
CA VAL A 108 -1.78 16.63 -22.34
C VAL A 108 -2.27 16.86 -20.91
N GLY A 109 -1.54 17.63 -20.12
CA GLY A 109 -2.00 18.12 -18.82
C GLY A 109 -2.46 19.57 -18.90
N VAL A 110 -3.58 19.89 -18.25
CA VAL A 110 -4.12 21.25 -18.18
C VAL A 110 -4.29 21.65 -16.73
N HIS A 111 -3.76 22.82 -16.37
CA HIS A 111 -3.80 23.48 -15.07
C HIS A 111 -3.54 22.52 -13.90
N ALA A 112 -4.61 22.06 -13.25
CA ALA A 112 -4.51 21.27 -12.03
C ALA A 112 -3.95 19.85 -12.25
N ALA A 113 -3.70 19.41 -13.49
CA ALA A 113 -3.05 18.13 -13.75
C ALA A 113 -1.68 17.97 -13.04
N ALA A 114 -1.00 19.05 -12.66
CA ALA A 114 0.22 19.00 -11.85
C ALA A 114 -0.04 18.86 -10.33
N ASP A 115 -1.28 19.02 -9.87
CA ASP A 115 -1.77 18.81 -8.50
C ASP A 115 -2.35 17.40 -8.31
N ALA A 116 -1.62 16.38 -8.78
CA ALA A 116 -2.10 15.01 -8.73
C ALA A 116 -0.98 13.96 -8.65
N GLU A 117 -1.31 12.77 -8.12
CA GLU A 117 -0.43 11.58 -8.10
C GLU A 117 1.01 11.85 -7.58
N TYR A 118 1.13 12.61 -6.48
CA TYR A 118 2.41 12.97 -5.84
C TYR A 118 3.25 11.76 -5.40
N ASP A 119 2.57 10.65 -5.20
CA ASP A 119 3.06 9.40 -4.62
C ASP A 119 3.50 8.38 -5.71
N TRP A 120 3.27 8.72 -6.98
CA TRP A 120 3.67 7.97 -8.16
C TRP A 120 4.65 8.80 -8.99
N LYS A 121 5.96 8.57 -8.79
CA LYS A 121 7.01 9.45 -9.35
C LYS A 121 7.09 9.43 -10.88
N TYR A 122 6.62 8.37 -11.53
CA TYR A 122 6.45 8.32 -12.97
C TYR A 122 5.52 9.43 -13.48
N TYR A 123 4.42 9.72 -12.75
CA TYR A 123 3.50 10.79 -13.13
C TYR A 123 4.17 12.17 -13.05
N GLY A 124 4.94 12.41 -12.00
CA GLY A 124 5.73 13.64 -11.88
C GLY A 124 6.71 13.83 -13.04
N ARG A 125 7.34 12.74 -13.49
CA ARG A 125 8.19 12.78 -14.69
C ARG A 125 7.37 12.99 -15.97
N LEU A 126 6.18 12.40 -16.08
CA LEU A 126 5.27 12.54 -17.22
C LEU A 126 4.78 13.99 -17.38
N VAL A 127 4.30 14.59 -16.30
CA VAL A 127 3.82 15.99 -16.29
C VAL A 127 5.00 16.95 -16.40
N GLY A 128 6.10 16.69 -15.69
CA GLY A 128 7.33 17.47 -15.72
C GLY A 128 7.56 18.36 -14.48
N ALA A 129 6.55 18.51 -13.61
CA ALA A 129 6.64 19.20 -12.33
C ALA A 129 5.45 18.81 -11.43
N TYR A 130 5.53 19.15 -10.14
CA TYR A 130 4.42 19.01 -9.19
C TYR A 130 4.00 20.36 -8.62
N PHE A 131 2.71 20.54 -8.38
CA PHE A 131 2.18 21.69 -7.64
C PHE A 131 2.73 21.76 -6.20
N VAL A 132 2.86 22.98 -5.68
CA VAL A 132 3.28 23.28 -4.30
C VAL A 132 2.27 24.19 -3.62
N SER A 133 1.92 25.30 -4.27
CA SER A 133 1.06 26.35 -3.75
C SER A 133 0.62 27.27 -4.88
N HIS A 134 -0.35 28.14 -4.63
CA HIS A 134 -0.72 29.24 -5.52
C HIS A 134 -1.14 30.46 -4.68
N PRO A 135 -0.97 31.71 -5.17
CA PRO A 135 -1.57 32.89 -4.56
C PRO A 135 -3.04 33.04 -4.98
N MET A 136 -3.66 34.16 -4.60
CA MET A 136 -4.98 34.50 -5.13
C MET A 136 -4.95 34.67 -6.66
N GLN A 137 -6.06 34.35 -7.30
CA GLN A 137 -6.29 34.63 -8.72
C GLN A 137 -6.10 36.11 -9.01
N GLN A 138 -5.22 36.42 -9.96
CA GLN A 138 -4.84 37.80 -10.29
C GLN A 138 -4.28 37.87 -11.72
N GLU A 139 -4.13 39.07 -12.25
CA GLU A 139 -3.46 39.26 -13.52
C GLU A 139 -1.94 39.10 -13.39
N ALA A 140 -1.31 38.53 -14.41
CA ALA A 140 0.13 38.46 -14.55
C ALA A 140 0.55 38.57 -16.02
N VAL A 141 1.84 38.84 -16.24
CA VAL A 141 2.47 38.89 -17.56
C VAL A 141 3.14 37.54 -17.85
N LEU A 142 2.71 36.87 -18.89
CA LEU A 142 3.35 35.68 -19.45
C LEU A 142 4.32 36.10 -20.56
N LYS A 143 5.52 35.53 -20.57
CA LYS A 143 6.57 35.71 -21.57
C LYS A 143 6.66 34.43 -22.41
N ILE A 144 6.41 34.55 -23.71
CA ILE A 144 6.50 33.43 -24.65
C ILE A 144 7.97 33.32 -25.06
N VAL A 145 8.64 32.26 -24.63
CA VAL A 145 10.10 32.09 -24.83
C VAL A 145 10.44 31.19 -26.02
N ASP A 146 9.46 30.46 -26.56
CA ASP A 146 9.59 29.72 -27.81
C ASP A 146 8.31 29.85 -28.64
N LYS A 147 8.41 30.39 -29.85
CA LYS A 147 7.31 30.59 -30.81
C LYS A 147 7.30 29.58 -31.96
N ASN A 148 8.24 28.64 -31.99
CA ASN A 148 8.28 27.61 -33.03
C ASN A 148 7.27 26.49 -32.76
N HIS A 149 6.84 26.34 -31.51
CA HIS A 149 5.90 25.30 -31.11
C HIS A 149 4.45 25.64 -31.52
N PRO A 150 3.63 24.68 -32.00
CA PRO A 150 2.26 24.94 -32.45
C PRO A 150 1.34 25.59 -31.41
N SER A 151 1.58 25.39 -30.12
CA SER A 151 0.79 26.01 -29.04
C SER A 151 1.13 27.48 -28.77
N THR A 152 2.27 27.99 -29.24
CA THR A 152 2.73 29.35 -28.93
C THR A 152 2.99 30.22 -30.15
N ARG A 153 3.00 29.63 -31.36
CA ARG A 153 3.30 30.33 -32.61
C ARG A 153 2.45 31.58 -32.84
N ASP A 154 1.16 31.49 -32.54
CA ASP A 154 0.20 32.55 -32.82
C ASP A 154 -0.04 33.47 -31.59
N LEU A 155 0.70 33.26 -30.49
CA LEU A 155 0.66 34.12 -29.30
C LEU A 155 1.59 35.35 -29.46
N PRO A 156 1.27 36.50 -28.83
CA PRO A 156 2.19 37.63 -28.73
C PRO A 156 3.40 37.27 -27.85
N ASP A 157 4.48 38.05 -27.94
CA ASP A 157 5.70 37.80 -27.15
C ASP A 157 5.45 37.98 -25.64
N THR A 158 4.51 38.86 -25.30
CA THR A 158 4.00 39.04 -23.94
C THR A 158 2.49 38.91 -23.94
N TRP A 159 1.95 38.10 -23.04
CA TRP A 159 0.51 37.88 -22.90
C TRP A 159 0.07 38.19 -21.46
N LYS A 160 -0.76 39.21 -21.30
CA LYS A 160 -1.38 39.54 -20.01
C LYS A 160 -2.67 38.77 -19.85
N ARG A 161 -2.81 38.08 -18.72
CA ARG A 161 -3.96 37.22 -18.43
C ARG A 161 -4.24 37.23 -16.93
N LYS A 162 -5.51 37.01 -16.57
CA LYS A 162 -5.93 36.63 -15.21
C LYS A 162 -6.14 35.12 -15.14
N ASP A 163 -5.50 34.46 -14.17
CA ASP A 163 -5.63 33.02 -13.91
C ASP A 163 -5.20 32.72 -12.45
N GLU A 164 -5.09 31.45 -12.07
CA GLU A 164 -4.52 31.00 -10.79
C GLU A 164 -3.10 30.46 -10.93
N TRP A 165 -2.10 31.23 -10.51
CA TRP A 165 -0.70 30.97 -10.81
C TRP A 165 -0.04 29.92 -9.90
N TYR A 166 0.25 28.75 -10.44
CA TYR A 166 0.86 27.66 -9.66
C TYR A 166 2.37 27.86 -9.44
N ASN A 167 2.79 27.64 -8.20
CA ASN A 167 4.18 27.41 -7.84
C ASN A 167 4.49 25.92 -7.91
N PHE A 168 5.66 25.58 -8.45
CA PHE A 168 6.06 24.20 -8.73
C PHE A 168 7.26 23.73 -7.90
N LYS A 169 7.32 22.42 -7.63
CA LYS A 169 8.50 21.70 -7.13
C LYS A 169 8.89 20.60 -8.10
N SER A 170 10.12 20.12 -7.96
CA SER A 170 10.65 19.00 -8.76
C SER A 170 10.51 19.23 -10.27
N ILE A 171 10.74 20.49 -10.70
CA ILE A 171 10.71 20.85 -12.12
C ILE A 171 11.81 20.06 -12.84
N SER A 172 11.42 19.24 -13.79
CA SER A 172 12.33 18.38 -14.53
C SER A 172 13.21 19.21 -15.45
N PRO A 173 14.55 19.00 -15.46
CA PRO A 173 15.45 19.69 -16.38
C PRO A 173 15.29 19.23 -17.84
N LYS A 174 14.47 18.19 -18.09
CA LYS A 174 14.22 17.65 -19.44
C LYS A 174 13.06 18.36 -20.16
N ILE A 175 12.29 19.20 -19.48
CA ILE A 175 11.19 19.93 -20.11
C ILE A 175 11.75 21.03 -21.02
N HIS A 176 11.09 21.26 -22.13
CA HIS A 176 11.32 22.41 -22.99
C HIS A 176 10.27 23.47 -22.70
N VAL A 177 10.70 24.56 -22.06
CA VAL A 177 9.80 25.64 -21.63
C VAL A 177 9.34 26.47 -22.83
N LEU A 178 8.03 26.69 -22.91
CA LEU A 178 7.37 27.49 -23.95
C LEU A 178 6.94 28.85 -23.45
N ILE A 179 6.46 28.92 -22.20
CA ILE A 179 5.94 30.13 -21.56
C ILE A 179 6.52 30.20 -20.15
N ASN A 180 7.03 31.37 -19.76
CA ASN A 180 7.33 31.72 -18.36
C ASN A 180 6.38 32.80 -17.85
N ILE A 181 6.08 32.82 -16.55
CA ILE A 181 5.43 33.97 -15.91
C ILE A 181 6.48 34.96 -15.39
N ASP A 182 6.16 36.24 -15.42
CA ASP A 182 6.97 37.29 -14.79
C ASP A 182 6.54 37.50 -13.34
N GLU A 183 7.30 36.96 -12.38
CA GLU A 183 7.02 37.11 -10.94
C GLU A 183 7.05 38.56 -10.44
N THR A 184 7.58 39.53 -11.22
CA THR A 184 7.51 40.96 -10.86
C THR A 184 6.15 41.59 -11.20
N SER A 185 5.32 40.90 -11.98
CA SER A 185 4.02 41.40 -12.44
C SER A 185 2.85 41.03 -11.53
N TYR A 186 3.05 40.15 -10.55
CA TYR A 186 2.03 39.66 -9.63
C TYR A 186 2.63 39.36 -8.24
N LYS A 187 1.81 39.00 -7.24
CA LYS A 187 2.29 38.67 -5.89
C LYS A 187 2.13 37.18 -5.57
N GLY A 188 3.19 36.56 -5.03
CA GLY A 188 3.16 35.22 -4.45
C GLY A 188 3.86 34.11 -5.26
N GLY A 189 4.60 34.46 -6.32
CA GLY A 189 5.53 33.54 -7.00
C GLY A 189 6.74 33.20 -6.13
N ILE A 190 7.22 31.96 -6.21
CA ILE A 190 8.39 31.45 -5.46
C ILE A 190 9.39 30.66 -6.31
N ASN A 191 9.19 30.56 -7.63
CA ASN A 191 10.04 29.81 -8.54
C ASN A 191 11.15 30.67 -9.17
N GLY A 192 11.10 31.99 -8.99
CA GLY A 192 12.15 32.93 -9.36
C GLY A 192 12.11 33.32 -10.84
N ALA A 193 13.27 33.69 -11.38
CA ALA A 193 13.37 34.29 -12.72
C ALA A 193 12.95 33.36 -13.88
N THR A 194 12.95 32.06 -13.65
CA THR A 194 12.55 31.03 -14.62
C THR A 194 11.39 30.23 -14.05
N HIS A 195 10.19 30.82 -14.10
CA HIS A 195 8.96 30.20 -13.61
C HIS A 195 8.11 29.71 -14.79
N PRO A 196 8.18 28.41 -15.15
CA PRO A 196 7.54 27.88 -16.35
C PRO A 196 6.03 27.71 -16.15
N MET A 197 5.24 28.09 -17.16
CA MET A 197 3.77 28.00 -17.20
C MET A 197 3.25 27.11 -18.33
N ALA A 198 4.08 26.81 -19.33
CA ALA A 198 3.76 25.79 -20.33
C ALA A 198 5.05 25.19 -20.87
N TRP A 199 5.04 23.88 -21.12
CA TRP A 199 6.20 23.16 -21.62
C TRP A 199 5.80 21.88 -22.35
N TYR A 200 6.77 21.30 -23.05
CA TYR A 200 6.63 19.98 -23.63
C TYR A 200 7.88 19.14 -23.40
N GLN A 201 7.76 17.83 -23.60
CA GLN A 201 8.88 16.91 -23.66
C GLN A 201 8.54 15.70 -24.52
N ASN A 202 9.58 15.08 -25.08
CA ASN A 202 9.48 13.68 -25.51
C ASN A 202 9.52 12.83 -24.24
N PHE A 203 8.57 11.91 -24.10
CA PHE A 203 8.45 11.09 -22.90
C PHE A 203 8.24 9.63 -23.30
N GLU A 204 9.18 8.76 -22.92
CA GLU A 204 9.26 7.39 -23.42
C GLU A 204 9.24 7.35 -24.96
N ASN A 205 8.27 6.64 -25.56
CA ASN A 205 8.07 6.56 -27.00
C ASN A 205 7.01 7.55 -27.53
N GLY A 206 6.49 8.42 -26.65
CA GLY A 206 5.43 9.38 -26.95
C GLY A 206 5.79 10.83 -26.62
N ARG A 207 4.77 11.68 -26.51
CA ARG A 207 4.90 13.11 -26.22
C ARG A 207 4.09 13.48 -24.99
N SER A 208 4.62 14.42 -24.21
CA SER A 208 3.90 15.09 -23.14
C SER A 208 3.91 16.60 -23.39
N PHE A 209 2.73 17.22 -23.24
CA PHE A 209 2.55 18.66 -23.23
C PHE A 209 1.80 19.05 -21.95
N TYR A 210 2.22 20.12 -21.31
CA TYR A 210 1.54 20.66 -20.15
C TYR A 210 1.38 22.18 -20.30
N THR A 211 0.21 22.67 -19.88
CA THR A 211 -0.06 24.09 -19.68
C THR A 211 -0.68 24.28 -18.31
N GLU A 212 -0.13 25.21 -17.54
CA GLU A 212 -0.63 25.62 -16.23
C GLU A 212 -1.93 26.44 -16.34
N LEU A 213 -2.21 26.97 -17.52
CA LEU A 213 -3.38 27.79 -17.79
C LEU A 213 -4.67 26.96 -17.81
N GLY A 214 -5.82 27.60 -17.59
CA GLY A 214 -7.13 26.98 -17.75
C GLY A 214 -7.89 26.71 -16.45
N HIS A 215 -7.58 27.45 -15.38
CA HIS A 215 -8.35 27.43 -14.14
C HIS A 215 -9.76 27.98 -14.33
N THR A 216 -9.85 29.13 -15.00
CA THR A 216 -11.07 29.93 -15.04
C THR A 216 -12.00 29.52 -16.18
N ASP A 217 -13.31 29.73 -15.99
CA ASP A 217 -14.32 29.47 -17.02
C ASP A 217 -14.04 30.30 -18.29
N GLU A 218 -13.61 31.55 -18.12
CA GLU A 218 -13.32 32.50 -19.20
C GLU A 218 -12.23 31.97 -20.15
N SER A 219 -11.27 31.18 -19.64
CA SER A 219 -10.25 30.51 -20.45
C SER A 219 -10.86 29.80 -21.66
N TYR A 220 -11.93 29.05 -21.44
CA TYR A 220 -12.53 28.19 -22.46
C TYR A 220 -13.43 28.93 -23.47
N SER A 221 -13.43 30.27 -23.40
CA SER A 221 -14.01 31.16 -24.40
C SER A 221 -13.00 32.12 -25.05
N ASP A 222 -11.79 32.24 -24.47
CA ASP A 222 -10.72 33.10 -24.97
C ASP A 222 -10.06 32.47 -26.21
N PRO A 223 -10.12 33.13 -27.39
CA PRO A 223 -9.53 32.60 -28.62
C PRO A 223 -8.02 32.31 -28.52
N MET A 224 -7.28 33.10 -27.73
CA MET A 224 -5.83 32.90 -27.58
C MET A 224 -5.53 31.64 -26.78
N PHE A 225 -6.23 31.44 -25.66
CA PHE A 225 -6.09 30.22 -24.87
C PHE A 225 -6.56 28.99 -25.65
N LEU A 226 -7.69 29.07 -26.36
CA LEU A 226 -8.18 27.95 -27.17
C LEU A 226 -7.20 27.60 -28.30
N GLY A 227 -6.56 28.59 -28.93
CA GLY A 227 -5.49 28.38 -29.90
C GLY A 227 -4.26 27.69 -29.27
N HIS A 228 -3.85 28.13 -28.09
CA HIS A 228 -2.75 27.52 -27.33
C HIS A 228 -3.04 26.05 -26.98
N LEU A 229 -4.20 25.77 -26.41
CA LEU A 229 -4.63 24.42 -26.04
C LEU A 229 -4.75 23.51 -27.27
N LEU A 230 -5.33 24.01 -28.36
CA LEU A 230 -5.41 23.28 -29.63
C LEU A 230 -4.03 22.93 -30.17
N GLY A 231 -3.08 23.87 -30.15
CA GLY A 231 -1.71 23.63 -30.59
C GLY A 231 -1.00 22.57 -29.74
N GLY A 232 -1.23 22.56 -28.43
CA GLY A 232 -0.73 21.53 -27.52
C GLY A 232 -1.32 20.14 -27.81
N ILE A 233 -2.64 20.07 -28.03
CA ILE A 233 -3.32 18.82 -28.43
C ILE A 233 -2.82 18.33 -29.79
N LYS A 234 -2.65 19.21 -30.78
CA LYS A 234 -2.11 18.84 -32.10
C LYS A 234 -0.66 18.36 -32.00
N TYR A 235 0.16 18.99 -31.17
CA TYR A 235 1.52 18.51 -30.89
C TYR A 235 1.51 17.11 -30.30
N ALA A 236 0.64 16.85 -29.32
CA ALA A 236 0.51 15.54 -28.69
C ALA A 236 0.02 14.47 -29.68
N ILE A 237 -1.00 14.76 -30.50
CA ILE A 237 -1.49 13.84 -31.55
C ILE A 237 -0.38 13.53 -32.57
N GLY A 238 0.40 14.54 -32.96
CA GLY A 238 1.47 14.41 -33.94
C GLY A 238 1.01 13.78 -35.24
N ASP A 239 1.75 12.76 -35.70
CA ASP A 239 1.43 12.03 -36.93
C ASP A 239 0.37 10.93 -36.74
N ASN A 240 -0.26 10.85 -35.54
CA ASN A 240 -1.22 9.81 -35.17
C ASN A 240 -0.68 8.39 -35.40
N LYS A 241 0.55 8.13 -34.94
CA LYS A 241 1.20 6.82 -35.09
C LYS A 241 0.44 5.74 -34.30
N PRO A 242 0.33 4.51 -34.84
CA PRO A 242 -0.27 3.41 -34.09
C PRO A 242 0.56 3.08 -32.85
N LEU A 243 -0.12 2.69 -31.78
CA LEU A 243 0.51 2.26 -30.54
C LEU A 243 1.18 0.89 -30.73
N ASP A 244 2.38 0.74 -30.19
CA ASP A 244 3.17 -0.48 -30.21
C ASP A 244 3.45 -1.01 -28.80
N TYR A 245 2.52 -1.82 -28.31
CA TYR A 245 2.62 -2.42 -26.97
C TYR A 245 3.74 -3.46 -26.82
N SER A 246 4.44 -3.83 -27.89
CA SER A 246 5.64 -4.67 -27.79
C SER A 246 6.83 -3.95 -27.14
N LYS A 247 6.78 -2.61 -27.07
CA LYS A 247 7.80 -1.75 -26.44
C LYS A 247 7.62 -1.56 -24.94
N CYS A 248 6.49 -2.00 -24.38
CA CYS A 248 6.18 -1.80 -22.98
C CYS A 248 7.12 -2.61 -22.08
N THR A 249 7.74 -1.94 -21.12
CA THR A 249 8.57 -2.54 -20.07
C THR A 249 7.79 -2.70 -18.76
N THR A 250 6.79 -1.86 -18.52
CA THR A 250 5.88 -2.01 -17.39
C THR A 250 4.98 -3.23 -17.59
N MET A 251 4.97 -4.13 -16.61
CA MET A 251 4.09 -5.29 -16.58
C MET A 251 2.69 -4.89 -16.09
N ARG A 252 1.65 -5.55 -16.59
CA ARG A 252 0.30 -5.39 -16.05
C ARG A 252 0.24 -5.94 -14.63
N VAL A 253 -0.49 -5.26 -13.75
CA VAL A 253 -0.69 -5.69 -12.37
C VAL A 253 -1.52 -6.99 -12.37
N PRO A 254 -1.02 -8.08 -11.77
CA PRO A 254 -1.80 -9.30 -11.59
C PRO A 254 -2.98 -9.03 -10.68
N GLU A 255 -4.15 -9.58 -11.00
CA GLU A 255 -5.36 -9.37 -10.20
C GLU A 255 -5.20 -9.99 -8.80
N THR A 256 -5.64 -9.27 -7.77
CA THR A 256 -5.48 -9.68 -6.37
C THR A 256 -6.04 -11.08 -6.10
N ASN A 257 -7.15 -11.46 -6.74
CA ASN A 257 -7.79 -12.78 -6.60
C ASN A 257 -7.02 -13.91 -7.33
N ARG A 258 -5.82 -13.67 -7.86
CA ARG A 258 -4.87 -14.73 -8.24
C ARG A 258 -3.99 -15.17 -7.08
N PHE A 259 -3.96 -14.40 -5.99
CA PHE A 259 -3.18 -14.72 -4.82
C PHE A 259 -4.07 -15.30 -3.72
N GLU A 260 -3.58 -16.34 -3.07
CA GLU A 260 -4.27 -16.99 -1.95
C GLU A 260 -3.32 -17.05 -0.76
N LYS A 261 -3.80 -16.64 0.43
CA LYS A 261 -3.09 -16.91 1.69
C LYS A 261 -3.46 -18.32 2.16
N THR A 262 -2.65 -19.30 1.80
CA THR A 262 -2.80 -20.68 2.27
C THR A 262 -2.28 -20.82 3.70
N GLN A 263 -3.17 -21.13 4.64
CA GLN A 263 -2.80 -21.40 6.02
C GLN A 263 -2.09 -22.76 6.12
N LEU A 264 -0.87 -22.80 6.67
CA LEU A 264 -0.09 -24.03 6.85
C LEU A 264 -0.34 -24.66 8.22
N ILE A 265 -0.37 -23.84 9.27
CA ILE A 265 -0.71 -24.21 10.66
C ILE A 265 -1.16 -22.96 11.42
N GLN A 266 -2.05 -23.11 12.41
CA GLN A 266 -2.51 -22.00 13.26
C GLN A 266 -2.74 -22.45 14.70
N GLY A 267 -2.69 -21.52 15.67
CA GLY A 267 -2.96 -21.74 17.09
C GLY A 267 -1.88 -22.55 17.83
N THR A 268 -0.73 -22.75 17.20
CA THR A 268 0.33 -23.64 17.71
C THR A 268 1.41 -22.87 18.46
N PHE A 269 1.85 -21.73 17.92
CA PHE A 269 3.02 -21.01 18.42
C PHE A 269 2.71 -20.12 19.63
N PHE A 270 3.73 -19.91 20.45
CA PHE A 270 3.75 -19.07 21.63
C PHE A 270 4.86 -18.03 21.47
N GLU A 271 4.47 -16.77 21.19
CA GLU A 271 5.40 -15.67 20.95
C GLU A 271 6.48 -15.99 19.89
N PRO A 272 6.08 -16.38 18.65
CA PRO A 272 7.03 -16.65 17.59
C PRO A 272 7.79 -15.37 17.22
N THR A 273 9.08 -15.49 16.95
CA THR A 273 9.95 -14.36 16.63
C THR A 273 10.36 -14.39 15.16
N GLU A 274 11.09 -15.40 14.70
CA GLU A 274 11.63 -15.49 13.34
C GLU A 274 11.48 -16.92 12.81
N MET A 275 11.48 -17.11 11.49
CA MET A 275 11.44 -18.42 10.83
C MET A 275 12.60 -18.60 9.84
N ALA A 276 12.85 -19.87 9.49
CA ALA A 276 13.74 -20.22 8.39
C ALA A 276 13.14 -21.37 7.57
N VAL A 277 12.94 -21.15 6.27
CA VAL A 277 12.42 -22.17 5.34
C VAL A 277 13.56 -23.09 4.87
N LEU A 278 13.48 -24.38 5.22
CA LEU A 278 14.48 -25.38 4.85
C LEU A 278 14.37 -25.78 3.36
N PRO A 279 15.43 -26.36 2.75
CA PRO A 279 15.42 -26.80 1.35
C PRO A 279 14.32 -27.83 1.00
N ASN A 280 13.80 -28.56 1.98
CA ASN A 280 12.71 -29.52 1.83
C ASN A 280 11.32 -28.94 2.17
N PHE A 281 11.24 -27.61 2.35
CA PHE A 281 10.06 -26.84 2.75
C PHE A 281 9.56 -27.06 4.18
N ASP A 282 10.28 -27.82 5.00
CA ASP A 282 10.08 -27.76 6.45
C ASP A 282 10.47 -26.35 6.95
N ILE A 283 9.91 -25.92 8.07
CA ILE A 283 10.10 -24.54 8.55
C ILE A 283 10.49 -24.59 10.02
N LEU A 284 11.66 -24.04 10.34
CA LEU A 284 12.04 -23.76 11.72
C LEU A 284 11.40 -22.45 12.17
N VAL A 285 10.93 -22.38 13.42
CA VAL A 285 10.35 -21.18 14.02
C VAL A 285 10.94 -21.00 15.41
N SER A 286 11.57 -19.85 15.68
CA SER A 286 11.98 -19.50 17.03
C SER A 286 10.82 -18.93 17.83
N GLN A 287 10.76 -19.28 19.11
CA GLN A 287 9.84 -18.69 20.07
C GLN A 287 10.64 -17.96 21.14
N ARG A 288 10.17 -16.76 21.52
CA ARG A 288 10.89 -15.88 22.44
C ARG A 288 11.28 -16.57 23.75
N ARG A 289 10.48 -17.53 24.23
CA ARG A 289 10.70 -18.23 25.52
C ARG A 289 11.76 -19.33 25.50
N GLY A 290 12.35 -19.66 24.35
CA GLY A 290 13.43 -20.63 24.26
C GLY A 290 13.18 -21.76 23.27
N GLU A 291 11.93 -22.08 22.95
CA GLU A 291 11.63 -23.21 22.07
C GLU A 291 11.99 -22.88 20.61
N ILE A 292 12.62 -23.86 19.94
CA ILE A 292 12.73 -23.88 18.48
C ILE A 292 11.78 -24.94 17.96
N MET A 293 10.81 -24.54 17.16
CA MET A 293 9.77 -25.39 16.60
C MET A 293 10.11 -25.77 15.16
N LEU A 294 9.65 -26.94 14.72
CA LEU A 294 9.79 -27.44 13.36
C LEU A 294 8.42 -27.83 12.81
N TYR A 295 7.98 -27.12 11.78
CA TYR A 295 6.86 -27.51 10.93
C TYR A 295 7.33 -28.48 9.85
N LYS A 296 6.68 -29.64 9.76
CA LYS A 296 6.94 -30.65 8.74
C LYS A 296 5.98 -30.47 7.58
N ASN A 297 6.49 -30.12 6.41
CA ASN A 297 5.64 -29.86 5.23
C ASN A 297 4.97 -31.13 4.70
N SER A 298 5.59 -32.30 4.86
CA SER A 298 5.04 -33.58 4.41
C SER A 298 3.84 -34.04 5.24
N THR A 299 3.90 -33.88 6.56
CA THR A 299 2.86 -34.34 7.50
C THR A 299 1.91 -33.24 7.95
N LYS A 300 2.24 -31.97 7.67
CA LYS A 300 1.49 -30.78 8.12
C LYS A 300 1.38 -30.68 9.64
N THR A 301 2.41 -31.16 10.35
CA THR A 301 2.47 -31.15 11.82
C THR A 301 3.62 -30.29 12.33
N VAL A 302 3.54 -29.86 13.58
CA VAL A 302 4.59 -29.11 14.27
C VAL A 302 5.09 -29.93 15.45
N LYS A 303 6.40 -29.92 15.69
CA LYS A 303 7.02 -30.43 16.92
C LYS A 303 8.16 -29.53 17.36
N GLN A 304 8.61 -29.67 18.60
CA GLN A 304 9.79 -28.97 19.08
C GLN A 304 11.07 -29.65 18.56
N ALA A 305 11.97 -28.86 17.98
CA ALA A 305 13.29 -29.29 17.48
C ALA A 305 14.42 -28.99 18.47
N GLY A 306 14.30 -27.95 19.28
CA GLY A 306 15.30 -27.56 20.27
C GLY A 306 14.73 -26.68 21.39
N PHE A 307 15.55 -26.39 22.40
CA PHE A 307 15.17 -25.48 23.49
C PHE A 307 16.42 -24.78 24.04
N LEU A 308 16.42 -23.45 24.09
CA LEU A 308 17.47 -22.65 24.71
C LEU A 308 16.96 -22.08 26.04
N ASP A 309 17.81 -22.13 27.08
CA ASP A 309 17.52 -21.46 28.35
C ASP A 309 17.72 -19.95 28.20
N ALA A 310 16.64 -19.27 27.79
CA ALA A 310 16.65 -17.86 27.44
C ALA A 310 16.08 -16.98 28.57
N TYR A 311 16.67 -15.80 28.76
CA TYR A 311 16.10 -14.73 29.56
C TYR A 311 14.92 -14.12 28.80
N TRP A 312 13.70 -14.58 29.11
CA TRP A 312 12.47 -14.09 28.48
C TRP A 312 11.55 -13.34 29.46
N LYS A 313 11.90 -13.27 30.74
CA LYS A 313 11.08 -12.64 31.77
C LYS A 313 11.96 -11.94 32.79
N THR A 314 11.60 -10.69 33.09
CA THR A 314 12.28 -9.90 34.11
C THR A 314 11.73 -10.11 35.52
N HIS A 315 12.59 -9.91 36.50
CA HIS A 315 12.25 -9.88 37.92
C HIS A 315 11.78 -8.48 38.35
N THR A 316 12.00 -7.45 37.52
CA THR A 316 11.56 -6.09 37.79
C THR A 316 10.03 -5.99 37.64
N LYS A 317 9.35 -5.61 38.73
CA LYS A 317 7.89 -5.52 38.75
C LYS A 317 7.39 -4.46 37.75
N GLY A 318 6.46 -4.86 36.88
CA GLY A 318 5.81 -3.96 35.92
C GLY A 318 6.61 -3.71 34.64
N VAL A 319 7.74 -4.40 34.45
CA VAL A 319 8.54 -4.36 33.24
C VAL A 319 8.29 -5.66 32.45
N ASN A 320 8.10 -5.53 31.13
CA ASN A 320 8.10 -6.68 30.23
C ASN A 320 9.50 -6.83 29.63
N ALA A 321 9.97 -8.07 29.47
CA ALA A 321 11.21 -8.36 28.76
C ALA A 321 10.89 -8.69 27.30
N GLU A 322 11.52 -7.98 26.37
CA GLU A 322 11.48 -8.30 24.93
C GLU A 322 12.58 -9.30 24.54
N GLU A 323 13.53 -9.50 25.44
CA GLU A 323 14.60 -10.49 25.38
C GLU A 323 14.05 -11.92 25.26
N GLY A 324 14.91 -12.82 24.78
CA GLY A 324 14.55 -14.20 24.55
C GLY A 324 15.33 -14.79 23.38
N VAL A 325 14.72 -15.72 22.64
CA VAL A 325 15.21 -16.10 21.30
C VAL A 325 14.67 -15.11 20.27
N LEU A 326 15.56 -14.32 19.69
CA LEU A 326 15.21 -13.16 18.89
C LEU A 326 15.28 -13.44 17.40
N GLY A 327 16.37 -14.07 16.96
CA GLY A 327 16.62 -14.35 15.56
C GLY A 327 17.03 -15.79 15.29
N LEU A 328 16.74 -16.23 14.08
CA LEU A 328 16.90 -17.58 13.59
C LEU A 328 17.11 -17.54 12.08
N ASN A 329 18.20 -18.13 11.61
CA ASN A 329 18.39 -18.41 10.19
C ASN A 329 19.19 -19.70 9.99
N ILE A 330 19.11 -20.30 8.81
CA ILE A 330 19.94 -21.43 8.41
C ILE A 330 21.14 -20.95 7.61
N ASP A 331 22.22 -21.73 7.61
CA ASP A 331 23.37 -21.45 6.76
C ASP A 331 23.00 -21.49 5.26
N PRO A 332 23.57 -20.66 4.37
CA PRO A 332 23.34 -20.76 2.94
C PRO A 332 23.68 -22.16 2.37
N ASP A 333 24.63 -22.87 3.00
CA ASP A 333 25.02 -24.23 2.67
C ASP A 333 24.31 -25.31 3.52
N PHE A 334 23.15 -24.99 4.12
CA PHE A 334 22.41 -25.87 5.04
C PHE A 334 22.17 -27.28 4.48
N LYS A 335 22.00 -27.42 3.16
CA LYS A 335 21.84 -28.72 2.49
C LYS A 335 23.00 -29.68 2.77
N THR A 336 24.19 -29.15 3.08
CA THR A 336 25.42 -29.91 3.31
C THR A 336 25.87 -29.89 4.76
N ASN A 337 25.80 -28.74 5.45
CA ASN A 337 26.39 -28.57 6.78
C ASN A 337 25.37 -28.66 7.93
N HIS A 338 24.08 -28.50 7.63
CA HIS A 338 22.98 -28.48 8.60
C HIS A 338 23.17 -27.47 9.75
N TYR A 339 23.86 -26.36 9.48
CA TYR A 339 24.11 -25.33 10.49
C TYR A 339 22.93 -24.36 10.64
N VAL A 340 22.58 -24.07 11.89
CA VAL A 340 21.52 -23.14 12.27
C VAL A 340 22.14 -22.03 13.13
N TYR A 341 21.83 -20.79 12.82
CA TYR A 341 22.28 -19.62 13.56
C TYR A 341 21.13 -19.07 14.38
N ILE A 342 21.38 -18.84 15.67
CA ILE A 342 20.39 -18.35 16.60
C ILE A 342 20.98 -17.17 17.36
N TYR A 343 20.24 -16.05 17.38
CA TYR A 343 20.55 -14.89 18.19
C TYR A 343 19.58 -14.83 19.36
N TYR A 344 20.12 -14.92 20.58
CA TYR A 344 19.29 -15.05 21.78
C TYR A 344 19.93 -14.41 23.02
N SER A 345 19.09 -14.16 24.01
CA SER A 345 19.45 -13.66 25.33
C SER A 345 19.56 -14.84 26.29
N PRO A 346 20.76 -15.40 26.59
CA PRO A 346 20.88 -16.50 27.53
C PRO A 346 20.49 -16.07 28.96
N ALA A 347 19.98 -17.01 29.75
CA ALA A 347 19.65 -16.78 31.16
C ALA A 347 20.89 -16.62 32.06
N ASP A 348 22.06 -17.09 31.61
CA ASP A 348 23.31 -17.14 32.38
C ASP A 348 24.02 -15.77 32.51
N THR A 349 23.87 -14.90 31.53
CA THR A 349 24.69 -13.70 31.35
C THR A 349 23.88 -12.57 30.71
N SER A 350 24.18 -11.33 31.11
CA SER A 350 23.54 -10.10 30.59
C SER A 350 24.13 -9.68 29.24
N VAL A 351 23.99 -10.57 28.25
CA VAL A 351 24.41 -10.37 26.86
C VAL A 351 23.33 -10.84 25.90
N ASN A 352 23.35 -10.35 24.67
CA ASN A 352 22.71 -11.05 23.56
C ASN A 352 23.81 -11.75 22.75
N ARG A 353 23.54 -12.99 22.35
CA ARG A 353 24.54 -13.94 21.86
C ARG A 353 24.12 -14.46 20.49
N LEU A 354 25.00 -14.31 19.50
CA LEU A 354 24.91 -15.01 18.23
C LEU A 354 25.69 -16.32 18.35
N SER A 355 25.01 -17.44 18.12
CA SER A 355 25.61 -18.77 18.18
C SER A 355 25.24 -19.61 16.96
N ARG A 356 26.14 -20.50 16.56
CA ARG A 356 25.88 -21.57 15.57
C ARG A 356 25.60 -22.88 16.29
N PHE A 357 24.62 -23.61 15.80
CA PHE A 357 24.26 -24.97 16.22
C PHE A 357 24.26 -25.90 15.02
N THR A 358 24.25 -27.21 15.26
CA THR A 358 24.07 -28.22 14.21
C THR A 358 22.74 -28.94 14.39
N MET A 359 21.95 -28.97 13.32
CA MET A 359 20.71 -29.75 13.27
C MET A 359 21.04 -31.17 12.81
N THR A 360 20.60 -32.18 13.59
CA THR A 360 20.72 -33.60 13.24
C THR A 360 19.33 -34.19 13.13
N GLY A 361 18.96 -34.66 11.94
CA GLY A 361 17.58 -35.07 11.66
C GLY A 361 16.62 -33.90 11.89
N ASP A 362 15.69 -34.07 12.83
CA ASP A 362 14.69 -33.05 13.18
C ASP A 362 15.01 -32.32 14.50
N THR A 363 16.23 -32.46 15.05
CA THR A 363 16.60 -31.93 16.37
C THR A 363 17.83 -31.03 16.33
N ILE A 364 17.85 -30.00 17.16
CA ILE A 364 18.99 -29.11 17.41
C ILE A 364 19.49 -29.39 18.83
N ASP A 365 20.73 -29.88 18.95
CA ASP A 365 21.36 -30.16 20.24
C ASP A 365 22.19 -28.96 20.72
N ASN A 366 21.85 -28.43 21.90
CA ASN A 366 22.58 -27.30 22.51
C ASN A 366 24.05 -27.60 22.77
N LYS A 367 24.45 -28.87 22.92
CA LYS A 367 25.86 -29.26 23.07
C LYS A 367 26.71 -28.92 21.85
N THR A 368 26.07 -28.67 20.71
CA THR A 368 26.74 -28.26 19.47
C THR A 368 27.00 -26.76 19.38
N GLU A 369 26.55 -25.98 20.38
CA GLU A 369 26.70 -24.52 20.40
C GLU A 369 28.14 -24.10 20.16
N LYS A 370 28.32 -23.19 19.21
CA LYS A 370 29.53 -22.40 19.01
C LYS A 370 29.16 -20.93 19.10
N VAL A 371 29.61 -20.26 20.15
CA VAL A 371 29.41 -18.82 20.36
C VAL A 371 30.27 -18.05 19.37
N ILE A 372 29.65 -17.16 18.59
CA ILE A 372 30.31 -16.35 17.55
C ILE A 372 30.56 -14.94 18.06
N LEU A 373 29.52 -14.28 18.55
CA LEU A 373 29.54 -12.87 18.94
C LEU A 373 28.64 -12.65 20.14
N GLN A 374 29.06 -11.76 21.04
CA GLN A 374 28.27 -11.31 22.18
C GLN A 374 28.30 -9.79 22.28
N LEU A 375 27.16 -9.20 22.62
CA LEU A 375 27.06 -7.80 22.98
C LEU A 375 26.32 -7.66 24.31
N TYR A 376 26.75 -6.71 25.13
CA TYR A 376 26.10 -6.42 26.41
C TYR A 376 24.63 -6.05 26.22
N SER A 377 23.76 -6.55 27.08
CA SER A 377 22.36 -6.16 27.15
C SER A 377 21.95 -6.12 28.62
N GLN A 378 21.49 -4.97 29.09
CA GLN A 378 20.89 -4.88 30.41
C GLN A 378 19.55 -5.66 30.45
N ARG A 379 19.04 -5.98 31.65
CA ARG A 379 17.86 -6.85 31.85
C ARG A 379 16.74 -6.23 32.72
N GLU A 380 16.97 -5.03 33.26
CA GLU A 380 16.12 -4.39 34.27
C GLU A 380 15.18 -3.32 33.69
N ILE A 381 15.33 -2.98 32.41
CA ILE A 381 14.38 -2.16 31.65
C ILE A 381 13.93 -2.89 30.39
N CYS A 382 12.77 -2.49 29.90
CA CYS A 382 12.39 -2.62 28.49
C CYS A 382 13.02 -1.41 27.74
N CYS A 383 13.44 -1.47 26.48
CA CYS A 383 13.00 -2.33 25.38
C CYS A 383 14.08 -2.42 24.28
N HIS A 384 13.67 -2.82 23.08
CA HIS A 384 14.40 -2.72 21.81
C HIS A 384 15.56 -3.69 21.69
N THR A 385 15.23 -4.91 21.30
CA THR A 385 16.21 -5.98 21.09
C THR A 385 16.67 -6.08 19.64
N GLY A 386 15.87 -5.63 18.66
CA GLY A 386 16.06 -5.97 17.26
C GLY A 386 16.14 -7.50 17.10
N GLY A 387 17.23 -7.96 16.50
CA GLY A 387 17.68 -9.34 16.62
C GLY A 387 17.45 -10.24 15.41
N SER A 388 17.10 -9.67 14.27
CA SER A 388 16.91 -10.42 13.02
C SER A 388 18.25 -10.81 12.39
N ILE A 389 18.30 -12.02 11.82
CA ILE A 389 19.47 -12.55 11.09
C ILE A 389 19.12 -12.67 9.60
N ALA A 390 19.93 -12.05 8.73
CA ALA A 390 19.79 -12.22 7.28
C ALA A 390 21.14 -12.50 6.61
N TRP A 391 21.11 -13.32 5.56
CA TRP A 391 22.26 -13.55 4.70
C TRP A 391 22.21 -12.61 3.51
N GLY A 392 23.34 -11.97 3.21
CA GLY A 392 23.56 -11.29 1.96
C GLY A 392 24.34 -12.14 0.96
N PRO A 393 24.66 -11.57 -0.22
CA PRO A 393 25.60 -12.16 -1.16
C PRO A 393 26.92 -12.58 -0.51
N ASP A 394 27.60 -13.56 -1.09
CA ASP A 394 28.94 -14.03 -0.67
C ASP A 394 29.03 -14.55 0.79
N HIS A 395 27.93 -15.08 1.32
CA HIS A 395 27.83 -15.63 2.68
C HIS A 395 28.12 -14.58 3.76
N MET A 396 27.68 -13.35 3.54
CA MET A 396 27.76 -12.28 4.53
C MET A 396 26.58 -12.38 5.49
N LEU A 397 26.86 -12.46 6.80
CA LEU A 397 25.81 -12.45 7.83
C LEU A 397 25.57 -11.01 8.27
N PHE A 398 24.29 -10.62 8.25
CA PHE A 398 23.80 -9.39 8.85
C PHE A 398 23.02 -9.72 10.12
N LEU A 399 23.26 -8.96 11.18
CA LEU A 399 22.59 -9.10 12.47
C LEU A 399 22.12 -7.74 12.97
N SER A 400 20.82 -7.59 13.18
CA SER A 400 20.27 -6.37 13.77
C SER A 400 20.32 -6.42 15.30
N ALA A 401 20.62 -5.29 15.95
CA ALA A 401 20.65 -5.16 17.40
C ALA A 401 20.04 -3.82 17.81
N GLY A 402 18.98 -3.87 18.63
CA GLY A 402 18.34 -2.66 19.15
C GLY A 402 19.21 -1.88 20.16
N ASP A 403 18.81 -0.65 20.46
CA ASP A 403 19.60 0.31 21.24
C ASP A 403 19.66 -0.01 22.74
N ASN A 404 18.77 -0.89 23.23
CA ASN A 404 18.65 -1.28 24.63
C ASN A 404 18.50 -0.07 25.57
N SER A 405 17.74 0.94 25.15
CA SER A 405 17.37 2.13 25.91
C SER A 405 15.86 2.19 26.14
N THR A 406 15.43 2.81 27.24
CA THR A 406 14.01 2.85 27.61
C THR A 406 13.26 3.92 26.81
N PRO A 407 12.03 3.61 26.33
CA PRO A 407 11.14 4.60 25.75
C PRO A 407 10.33 5.39 26.79
N PHE A 408 10.36 4.97 28.06
CA PHE A 408 9.51 5.51 29.12
C PHE A 408 10.13 6.72 29.82
N ASP A 409 9.26 7.55 30.40
CA ASP A 409 9.65 8.71 31.20
C ASP A 409 10.39 8.30 32.48
N GLU A 410 11.39 9.11 32.84
CA GLU A 410 12.19 8.98 34.05
C GLU A 410 11.29 9.06 35.30
N PRO A 411 11.19 7.99 36.12
CA PRO A 411 10.29 7.97 37.27
C PRO A 411 10.61 9.08 38.28
N GLY A 412 9.58 9.85 38.68
CA GLY A 412 9.69 10.87 39.73
C GLY A 412 10.46 12.14 39.35
N LYS A 413 10.90 12.30 38.09
CA LYS A 413 11.68 13.46 37.62
C LYS A 413 10.85 14.44 36.78
N LYS A 414 9.76 14.95 37.36
CA LYS A 414 8.98 16.03 36.75
C LYS A 414 9.58 17.40 37.10
N PRO A 415 9.57 18.39 36.18
CA PRO A 415 8.94 18.35 34.86
C PRO A 415 9.85 17.93 33.68
N TYR A 416 11.15 17.70 33.94
CA TYR A 416 12.18 17.46 32.91
C TYR A 416 12.38 15.97 32.63
N ASN A 417 11.48 15.42 31.82
CA ASN A 417 11.46 14.01 31.43
C ASN A 417 11.42 13.83 29.90
N THR A 418 11.62 12.60 29.42
CA THR A 418 11.78 12.32 27.99
C THR A 418 10.49 12.56 27.17
N ARG A 419 9.30 12.40 27.74
CA ARG A 419 7.98 12.58 27.09
C ARG A 419 7.84 11.83 25.77
N ALA A 420 8.39 10.61 25.73
CA ALA A 420 8.45 9.76 24.55
C ALA A 420 9.13 10.39 23.31
N PHE A 421 9.97 11.41 23.47
CA PHE A 421 10.92 11.86 22.43
C PHE A 421 12.19 11.00 22.48
N ALA A 422 13.24 11.39 21.73
CA ALA A 422 14.55 10.75 21.84
C ALA A 422 15.06 10.73 23.31
N PRO A 423 15.50 9.57 23.82
CA PRO A 423 16.08 9.44 25.17
C PRO A 423 17.53 9.95 25.15
N LEU A 424 17.75 11.11 25.78
CA LEU A 424 19.03 11.83 25.76
C LEU A 424 19.56 12.16 27.17
N ASP A 425 19.09 11.50 28.23
CA ASP A 425 19.45 11.85 29.61
C ASP A 425 20.77 11.21 30.08
N ASP A 426 21.88 11.95 30.01
CA ASP A 426 23.21 11.45 30.40
C ASP A 426 23.52 11.48 31.90
N ARG A 427 22.54 11.77 32.76
CA ARG A 427 22.76 11.74 34.22
C ARG A 427 23.08 10.30 34.67
N PRO A 428 24.00 10.11 35.64
CA PRO A 428 24.46 8.77 36.04
C PRO A 428 23.35 7.80 36.47
N GLU A 429 22.29 8.29 37.11
CA GLU A 429 21.16 7.47 37.54
C GLU A 429 20.18 7.11 36.41
N PHE A 430 20.32 7.73 35.23
CA PHE A 430 19.47 7.55 34.06
C PHE A 430 20.22 7.03 32.85
N LEU A 431 21.33 6.30 33.04
CA LEU A 431 22.13 5.69 31.97
C LEU A 431 21.27 5.01 30.88
N ASN A 432 20.19 4.34 31.28
CA ASN A 432 19.30 3.63 30.37
C ASN A 432 18.34 4.53 29.56
N HIS A 433 18.27 5.82 29.85
CA HIS A 433 17.50 6.86 29.14
C HIS A 433 18.42 7.71 28.23
N ASP A 434 19.59 7.19 27.87
CA ASP A 434 20.52 7.83 26.96
C ASP A 434 20.89 6.90 25.80
N ALA A 435 20.18 7.01 24.68
CA ALA A 435 20.49 6.23 23.49
C ALA A 435 21.80 6.67 22.81
N ARG A 436 22.39 7.81 23.20
CA ARG A 436 23.70 8.24 22.68
C ARG A 436 24.83 7.32 23.16
N ARG A 437 24.65 6.61 24.27
CA ARG A 437 25.62 5.62 24.79
C ARG A 437 25.70 4.34 23.94
N SER A 438 24.64 4.05 23.17
CA SER A 438 24.48 2.83 22.38
C SER A 438 24.35 3.16 20.90
N ALA A 439 23.16 3.52 20.41
CA ALA A 439 22.89 3.77 18.99
C ALA A 439 23.84 4.80 18.37
N GLY A 440 24.09 5.91 19.08
CA GLY A 440 25.02 6.97 18.66
C GLY A 440 26.50 6.71 18.98
N ASN A 441 26.84 5.61 19.65
CA ASN A 441 28.20 5.31 20.09
C ASN A 441 28.89 4.38 19.10
N THR A 442 30.01 4.84 18.54
CA THR A 442 30.81 4.08 17.55
C THR A 442 31.53 2.88 18.16
N ASN A 443 31.69 2.83 19.49
CA ASN A 443 32.39 1.78 20.23
C ASN A 443 31.44 0.75 20.89
N ASP A 444 30.15 0.79 20.56
CA ASP A 444 29.09 -0.09 21.07
C ASP A 444 28.40 -0.81 19.90
N LEU A 445 27.94 -2.05 20.11
CA LEU A 445 27.28 -2.86 19.08
C LEU A 445 25.75 -2.78 19.12
N ARG A 446 25.17 -2.10 20.12
CA ARG A 446 23.73 -1.87 20.23
C ARG A 446 23.27 -0.69 19.39
N GLY A 447 22.04 -0.76 18.88
CA GLY A 447 21.46 0.21 17.96
C GLY A 447 22.21 0.26 16.62
N LYS A 448 22.46 -0.94 16.06
CA LYS A 448 23.28 -1.19 14.86
C LYS A 448 22.68 -2.32 14.02
N ILE A 449 23.06 -2.37 12.75
CA ILE A 449 23.09 -3.62 11.97
C ILE A 449 24.55 -3.97 11.69
N LEU A 450 24.96 -5.12 12.17
CA LEU A 450 26.31 -5.65 12.06
C LEU A 450 26.45 -6.46 10.76
N ARG A 451 27.65 -6.46 10.17
CA ARG A 451 27.96 -7.29 8.99
C ARG A 451 29.29 -8.00 9.19
N ILE A 452 29.26 -9.33 9.22
CA ILE A 452 30.42 -10.19 9.47
C ILE A 452 30.46 -11.37 8.48
N LYS A 453 31.64 -11.94 8.28
CA LYS A 453 31.80 -13.19 7.54
C LYS A 453 32.06 -14.33 8.52
N ILE A 454 31.23 -15.36 8.51
CA ILE A 454 31.40 -16.52 9.39
C ILE A 454 32.48 -17.44 8.81
N ASN A 455 33.45 -17.82 9.65
CA ASN A 455 34.49 -18.78 9.30
C ASN A 455 34.02 -20.22 9.60
N PRO A 456 34.60 -21.26 8.97
CA PRO A 456 34.17 -22.65 9.17
C PRO A 456 34.21 -23.15 10.63
N ASP A 457 35.12 -22.60 11.44
CA ASP A 457 35.27 -22.91 12.86
C ASP A 457 34.31 -22.15 13.79
N ALA A 458 33.35 -21.39 13.21
CA ALA A 458 32.43 -20.48 13.90
C ALA A 458 33.11 -19.28 14.58
N THR A 459 34.34 -18.95 14.22
CA THR A 459 34.84 -17.58 14.40
C THR A 459 34.28 -16.69 13.29
N TYR A 460 34.60 -15.38 13.31
CA TYR A 460 34.21 -14.47 12.25
C TYR A 460 35.37 -13.57 11.80
N SER A 461 35.24 -13.07 10.58
CA SER A 461 36.13 -12.10 9.97
C SER A 461 35.37 -10.81 9.66
N ILE A 462 36.05 -9.67 9.66
CA ILE A 462 35.46 -8.38 9.27
C ILE A 462 35.58 -8.20 7.75
N PRO A 463 34.46 -8.06 7.02
CA PRO A 463 34.49 -7.77 5.58
C PRO A 463 34.86 -6.31 5.30
N GLU A 464 35.46 -6.07 4.13
CA GLU A 464 35.71 -4.71 3.65
C GLU A 464 34.41 -3.94 3.39
N GLY A 465 34.44 -2.63 3.63
CA GLY A 465 33.29 -1.74 3.41
C GLY A 465 32.33 -1.61 4.58
N ASN A 466 32.68 -2.14 5.77
CA ASN A 466 32.01 -1.76 7.02
C ASN A 466 32.32 -0.29 7.35
N LEU A 467 31.50 0.33 8.20
CA LEU A 467 31.56 1.77 8.49
C LEU A 467 32.92 2.18 9.07
N PHE A 468 33.52 1.30 9.88
CA PHE A 468 34.82 1.52 10.50
C PHE A 468 35.80 0.41 10.12
N LYS A 469 37.05 0.81 9.82
CA LYS A 469 38.11 -0.14 9.50
C LYS A 469 38.60 -0.85 10.77
N PRO A 470 39.00 -2.14 10.70
CA PRO A 470 39.68 -2.83 11.80
C PRO A 470 40.84 -2.01 12.38
N GLY A 471 40.93 -1.96 13.71
CA GLY A 471 41.97 -1.21 14.42
C GLY A 471 41.73 0.29 14.57
N THR A 472 40.65 0.84 14.01
CA THR A 472 40.30 2.26 14.20
C THR A 472 39.96 2.52 15.68
N PRO A 473 40.68 3.41 16.39
CA PRO A 473 40.45 3.65 17.81
C PRO A 473 39.03 4.13 18.11
N LYS A 474 38.46 3.68 19.24
CA LYS A 474 37.10 4.02 19.70
C LYS A 474 35.98 3.63 18.73
N THR A 475 36.20 2.59 17.92
CA THR A 475 35.17 2.08 17.01
C THR A 475 35.08 0.56 17.04
N ARG A 476 33.93 0.02 16.61
CA ARG A 476 33.74 -1.41 16.37
C ARG A 476 33.70 -1.70 14.86
N PRO A 477 34.60 -2.54 14.34
CA PRO A 477 34.67 -2.81 12.91
C PRO A 477 33.52 -3.70 12.39
N GLU A 478 32.71 -4.30 13.26
CA GLU A 478 31.51 -5.07 12.90
C GLU A 478 30.38 -4.20 12.34
N ILE A 479 30.39 -2.90 12.64
CA ILE A 479 29.30 -1.96 12.34
C ILE A 479 29.21 -1.72 10.83
N TYR A 480 28.06 -2.05 10.23
CA TYR A 480 27.73 -1.68 8.86
C TYR A 480 26.73 -0.51 8.83
N VAL A 481 25.64 -0.64 9.59
CA VAL A 481 24.67 0.44 9.85
C VAL A 481 24.82 0.87 11.31
N MET A 482 24.84 2.19 11.53
CA MET A 482 24.82 2.79 12.85
C MET A 482 23.62 3.71 13.01
N GLY A 483 23.15 3.86 14.25
CA GLY A 483 22.14 4.85 14.58
C GLY A 483 20.74 4.33 14.35
N ASP A 484 20.49 3.11 14.83
CA ASP A 484 19.16 2.50 14.82
C ASP A 484 18.60 2.45 16.25
N ARG A 485 17.28 2.59 16.39
CA ARG A 485 16.54 2.40 17.66
C ARG A 485 16.19 0.93 17.86
N ASN A 486 15.31 0.42 17.00
CA ASN A 486 14.82 -0.96 17.06
C ASN A 486 14.65 -1.52 15.63
N PRO A 487 15.75 -1.88 14.95
CA PRO A 487 15.73 -2.45 13.61
C PRO A 487 15.22 -3.90 13.67
N TYR A 488 13.89 -4.08 13.68
CA TYR A 488 13.27 -5.32 14.14
C TYR A 488 13.35 -6.46 13.11
N ARG A 489 12.98 -6.21 11.85
CA ARG A 489 13.16 -7.17 10.75
C ARG A 489 14.02 -6.57 9.65
N ILE A 490 15.02 -7.36 9.22
CA ILE A 490 15.96 -6.99 8.16
C ILE A 490 15.83 -7.93 6.97
N SER A 491 16.22 -7.45 5.80
CA SER A 491 16.23 -8.21 4.55
C SER A 491 17.36 -7.73 3.67
N VAL A 492 18.08 -8.65 3.01
CA VAL A 492 19.19 -8.32 2.12
C VAL A 492 18.86 -8.77 0.71
N ASP A 493 18.95 -7.83 -0.23
CA ASP A 493 18.79 -8.11 -1.65
C ASP A 493 19.98 -8.92 -2.18
N GLN A 494 19.69 -10.13 -2.66
CA GLN A 494 20.71 -11.09 -3.10
C GLN A 494 21.39 -10.72 -4.43
N LYS A 495 20.88 -9.74 -5.18
CA LYS A 495 21.44 -9.35 -6.48
C LYS A 495 22.27 -8.08 -6.39
N ASN A 496 21.84 -7.10 -5.61
CA ASN A 496 22.56 -5.81 -5.48
C ASN A 496 23.18 -5.58 -4.10
N GLY A 497 22.92 -6.43 -3.11
CA GLY A 497 23.48 -6.32 -1.76
C GLY A 497 22.89 -5.21 -0.89
N PHE A 498 21.81 -4.55 -1.32
CA PHE A 498 21.15 -3.54 -0.51
C PHE A 498 20.49 -4.18 0.71
N LEU A 499 20.72 -3.58 1.87
CA LEU A 499 20.10 -3.96 3.14
C LEU A 499 18.85 -3.10 3.36
N TYR A 500 17.74 -3.74 3.71
CA TYR A 500 16.49 -3.11 4.11
C TYR A 500 16.15 -3.47 5.55
N TRP A 501 15.54 -2.55 6.28
CA TRP A 501 15.00 -2.85 7.61
C TRP A 501 13.79 -2.00 7.95
N GLY A 502 12.92 -2.56 8.77
CA GLY A 502 11.90 -1.80 9.47
C GLY A 502 12.42 -1.33 10.82
N GLU A 503 12.16 -0.08 11.15
CA GLU A 503 12.61 0.57 12.37
C GLU A 503 11.45 1.20 13.13
N VAL A 504 11.30 0.77 14.39
CA VAL A 504 10.28 1.30 15.29
C VAL A 504 10.82 2.53 16.00
N GLY A 505 10.20 3.68 15.77
CA GLY A 505 10.63 4.95 16.35
C GLY A 505 9.98 5.27 17.69
N PRO A 506 10.18 6.50 18.21
CA PRO A 506 9.63 6.92 19.49
C PRO A 506 8.12 7.22 19.43
N ASP A 507 7.46 7.35 20.59
CA ASP A 507 5.99 7.42 20.69
C ASP A 507 5.42 8.85 20.83
N ALA A 508 6.26 9.90 20.81
CA ALA A 508 5.82 11.29 20.87
C ALA A 508 4.78 11.59 19.78
N GLN A 509 3.57 12.00 20.19
CA GLN A 509 2.43 12.17 19.30
C GLN A 509 2.42 13.52 18.56
N LYS A 510 3.09 14.53 19.12
CA LYS A 510 3.10 15.91 18.62
C LYS A 510 4.53 16.42 18.55
N ASP A 511 4.77 17.28 17.58
CA ASP A 511 6.03 17.98 17.47
C ASP A 511 6.22 18.94 18.64
N SER A 512 7.48 19.14 19.03
CA SER A 512 7.90 20.16 19.99
C SER A 512 9.19 20.79 19.47
N ILE A 513 9.12 21.33 18.25
CA ILE A 513 10.28 21.74 17.42
C ILE A 513 11.20 22.73 18.12
N ASP A 514 10.66 23.61 18.97
CA ASP A 514 11.45 24.64 19.64
C ASP A 514 12.21 24.13 20.88
N THR A 515 11.87 22.95 21.39
CA THR A 515 12.44 22.45 22.67
C THR A 515 12.94 21.01 22.60
N ARG A 516 12.17 20.08 22.05
CA ARG A 516 12.54 18.64 22.02
C ARG A 516 12.91 18.17 20.63
N GLY A 517 12.16 18.61 19.61
CA GLY A 517 12.30 18.14 18.23
C GLY A 517 11.00 17.57 17.67
N PRO A 518 11.07 16.74 16.62
CA PRO A 518 9.91 16.18 15.93
C PRO A 518 9.17 15.15 16.78
N ARG A 519 7.90 14.94 16.45
CA ARG A 519 7.11 13.76 16.86
C ARG A 519 7.80 12.47 16.39
N GLY A 520 7.37 11.33 16.90
CA GLY A 520 7.92 10.05 16.47
C GLY A 520 7.52 9.66 15.06
N TYR A 521 8.39 8.88 14.39
CA TYR A 521 8.16 8.26 13.08
C TYR A 521 8.64 6.81 13.13
N ASP A 522 7.91 5.89 12.51
CA ASP A 522 8.49 4.60 12.11
C ASP A 522 9.10 4.76 10.73
N GLU A 523 10.09 3.94 10.44
CA GLU A 523 10.88 4.03 9.23
C GLU A 523 11.02 2.67 8.54
N PHE A 524 10.99 2.67 7.22
CA PHE A 524 11.53 1.59 6.42
C PHE A 524 12.75 2.12 5.71
N ASN A 525 13.90 1.54 6.00
CA ASN A 525 15.21 2.07 5.66
C ASN A 525 15.93 1.23 4.62
N GLN A 526 16.92 1.83 3.94
CA GLN A 526 17.73 1.21 2.92
C GLN A 526 19.20 1.64 3.06
N ALA A 527 20.10 0.68 3.18
CA ALA A 527 21.54 0.90 3.15
C ALA A 527 22.11 0.30 1.86
N ARG A 528 22.44 1.19 0.91
CA ARG A 528 23.19 0.86 -0.31
C ARG A 528 24.70 0.65 -0.04
N LYS A 529 25.16 1.20 1.07
CA LYS A 529 26.52 1.11 1.62
C LYS A 529 26.44 1.35 3.14
N ALA A 530 27.52 1.07 3.85
CA ALA A 530 27.63 1.38 5.27
C ALA A 530 27.38 2.88 5.56
N GLY A 531 26.77 3.19 6.71
CA GLY A 531 26.40 4.57 7.04
C GLY A 531 25.83 4.74 8.44
N PHE A 532 25.65 6.01 8.82
CA PHE A 532 24.95 6.43 10.03
C PHE A 532 23.55 6.92 9.66
N PHE A 533 22.50 6.35 10.26
CA PHE A 533 21.09 6.60 9.96
C PHE A 533 20.36 7.39 11.05
N GLY A 534 21.15 7.99 11.96
CA GLY A 534 20.75 9.21 12.66
C GLY A 534 20.24 9.05 14.10
N TRP A 535 19.65 7.92 14.50
CA TRP A 535 19.15 7.77 15.88
C TRP A 535 20.29 7.86 16.91
N PRO A 536 20.11 8.56 18.06
CA PRO A 536 18.91 9.27 18.53
C PRO A 536 18.86 10.77 18.22
N PHE A 537 19.69 11.25 17.29
CA PHE A 537 19.84 12.67 16.96
C PHE A 537 18.80 13.11 15.93
N PHE A 538 18.38 12.20 15.05
CA PHE A 538 17.44 12.45 13.96
C PHE A 538 16.39 11.34 13.85
N VAL A 539 15.31 11.65 13.13
CA VAL A 539 14.27 10.70 12.72
C VAL A 539 13.70 11.12 11.34
N GLY A 540 13.16 10.20 10.57
CA GLY A 540 12.56 10.44 9.26
C GLY A 540 13.58 11.01 8.27
N ASN A 541 13.22 12.10 7.60
CA ASN A 541 14.13 12.77 6.65
C ASN A 541 15.18 13.65 7.35
N ASN A 542 15.92 13.07 8.30
CA ASN A 542 16.86 13.77 9.18
C ASN A 542 16.23 14.92 9.99
N TYR A 543 14.97 14.77 10.44
CA TYR A 543 14.35 15.74 11.34
C TYR A 543 15.09 15.73 12.69
N ALA A 544 15.72 16.85 13.02
CA ALA A 544 16.63 16.94 14.15
C ALA A 544 15.91 17.06 15.51
N TYR A 545 16.33 16.23 16.45
CA TYR A 545 16.10 16.47 17.88
C TYR A 545 17.01 17.59 18.39
N ARG A 546 16.72 18.04 19.61
CA ARG A 546 17.56 19.01 20.32
C ARG A 546 18.22 18.37 21.53
N PRO A 547 19.48 18.71 21.85
CA PRO A 547 20.04 18.48 23.17
C PRO A 547 19.09 19.05 24.22
N TYR A 548 18.84 18.29 25.29
CA TYR A 548 17.97 18.68 26.37
C TYR A 548 18.68 18.42 27.70
N ASP A 549 18.87 19.46 28.49
CA ASP A 549 19.42 19.32 29.84
C ASP A 549 18.30 18.90 30.79
N TYR A 550 18.33 17.64 31.22
CA TYR A 550 17.33 17.06 32.11
C TYR A 550 17.46 17.51 33.58
N ALA A 551 18.52 18.25 33.93
CA ALA A 551 18.65 18.89 35.24
C ALA A 551 18.01 20.29 35.27
N THR A 552 18.07 21.04 34.16
CA THR A 552 17.62 22.45 34.11
C THR A 552 16.40 22.68 33.23
N GLY A 553 16.08 21.76 32.32
CA GLY A 553 15.04 21.87 31.31
C GLY A 553 15.40 22.73 30.10
N VAL A 554 16.66 23.15 29.98
CA VAL A 554 17.13 24.01 28.89
C VAL A 554 17.42 23.17 27.64
N SER A 555 17.00 23.67 26.48
CA SER A 555 17.21 23.02 25.18
C SER A 555 18.32 23.73 24.38
N GLY A 556 19.15 22.95 23.70
CA GLY A 556 20.19 23.46 22.81
C GLY A 556 19.69 23.77 21.39
N ALA A 557 20.64 24.12 20.51
CA ALA A 557 20.40 24.16 19.08
C ALA A 557 20.09 22.74 18.54
N PRO A 558 19.27 22.61 17.48
CA PRO A 558 19.04 21.31 16.84
C PRO A 558 20.37 20.68 16.38
N PHE A 559 20.46 19.36 16.43
CA PHE A 559 21.65 18.66 15.91
C PHE A 559 21.84 18.93 14.41
N ASP A 560 23.10 19.02 13.96
CA ASP A 560 23.47 19.17 12.54
C ASP A 560 23.59 17.79 11.88
N PRO A 561 22.75 17.44 10.88
CA PRO A 561 22.84 16.15 10.20
C PRO A 561 24.12 15.96 9.39
N LEU A 562 24.82 17.04 9.03
CA LEU A 562 26.10 16.95 8.31
C LEU A 562 27.29 16.77 9.25
N HIS A 563 27.19 17.25 10.50
CA HIS A 563 28.23 17.16 11.52
C HIS A 563 27.65 16.81 12.90
N PRO A 564 27.06 15.61 13.08
CA PRO A 564 26.46 15.27 14.34
C PRO A 564 27.51 15.04 15.42
N VAL A 565 27.20 15.52 16.64
CA VAL A 565 28.10 15.47 17.79
C VAL A 565 27.47 14.65 18.91
N ASN A 566 28.18 13.61 19.34
CA ASN A 566 27.84 12.82 20.52
C ASN A 566 28.64 13.28 21.74
N ASP A 567 28.08 14.25 22.46
CA ASP A 567 28.62 14.85 23.68
C ASP A 567 28.12 14.20 24.98
N SER A 568 27.44 13.05 24.90
CA SER A 568 27.02 12.32 26.08
C SER A 568 28.22 11.97 26.97
N LYS A 569 28.04 12.14 28.29
CA LYS A 569 29.01 11.67 29.30
C LYS A 569 29.20 10.15 29.29
N ASN A 570 28.26 9.41 28.70
CA ASN A 570 28.28 7.95 28.59
C ASN A 570 28.83 7.47 27.23
N ASN A 571 29.26 8.38 26.36
CA ASN A 571 29.87 8.04 25.07
C ASN A 571 31.33 7.55 25.25
N THR A 572 31.60 6.33 24.83
CA THR A 572 32.95 5.74 24.81
C THR A 572 33.58 5.71 23.41
N GLY A 573 32.84 6.19 22.42
CA GLY A 573 33.19 6.22 21.01
C GLY A 573 33.79 7.54 20.54
N LEU A 574 33.68 7.79 19.24
CA LEU A 574 33.98 9.08 18.63
C LEU A 574 32.95 10.12 19.07
N ARG A 575 33.42 11.35 19.24
CA ARG A 575 32.56 12.50 19.52
C ARG A 575 31.95 13.07 18.24
N GLU A 576 32.77 13.26 17.22
CA GLU A 576 32.31 13.66 15.88
C GLU A 576 31.85 12.42 15.13
N LEU A 577 30.59 12.42 14.71
CA LEU A 577 29.98 11.29 14.01
C LEU A 577 29.98 11.51 12.49
N PRO A 578 29.88 10.44 11.68
CA PRO A 578 29.65 10.59 10.24
C PRO A 578 28.34 11.34 9.93
N PRO A 579 28.19 11.95 8.74
CA PRO A 579 26.93 12.56 8.33
C PRO A 579 25.75 11.57 8.36
N ALA A 580 24.62 12.00 8.89
CA ALA A 580 23.39 11.20 8.97
C ALA A 580 22.74 11.04 7.58
N GLN A 581 22.37 9.81 7.26
CA GLN A 581 21.58 9.47 6.09
C GLN A 581 20.08 9.52 6.44
N PRO A 582 19.23 10.15 5.62
CA PRO A 582 17.80 10.20 5.88
C PRO A 582 17.15 8.82 5.72
N ALA A 583 16.01 8.64 6.38
CA ALA A 583 15.20 7.44 6.21
C ALA A 583 14.70 7.29 4.77
N PHE A 584 14.53 6.04 4.33
CA PHE A 584 14.07 5.78 2.96
C PHE A 584 12.55 6.02 2.79
N ILE A 585 11.75 5.54 3.75
CA ILE A 585 10.31 5.83 3.90
C ILE A 585 10.06 6.08 5.40
N TRP A 586 9.29 7.11 5.76
CA TRP A 586 8.97 7.44 7.15
C TRP A 586 7.50 7.82 7.35
N TYR A 587 6.93 7.48 8.51
CA TYR A 587 5.53 7.81 8.79
C TYR A 587 5.16 7.94 10.27
N PRO A 588 4.31 8.94 10.62
CA PRO A 588 3.83 9.16 11.97
C PRO A 588 2.58 8.30 12.26
N TYR A 589 2.06 8.37 13.50
CA TYR A 589 0.74 7.79 13.81
C TYR A 589 -0.39 8.43 12.98
N ALA A 590 -0.24 9.74 12.72
CA ALA A 590 -1.11 10.51 11.85
C ALA A 590 -0.85 10.19 10.37
N GLU A 591 -1.58 10.86 9.49
CA GLU A 591 -1.33 10.80 8.06
C GLU A 591 0.08 11.29 7.73
N SER A 592 0.79 10.56 6.88
CA SER A 592 2.09 10.97 6.37
C SER A 592 1.89 11.87 5.16
N PRO A 593 2.35 13.14 5.18
CA PRO A 593 2.27 14.02 4.02
C PRO A 593 3.16 13.54 2.87
N ASP A 594 4.26 12.85 3.20
CA ASP A 594 5.24 12.36 2.22
C ASP A 594 4.86 10.98 1.65
N PHE A 595 4.19 10.15 2.47
CA PHE A 595 3.82 8.77 2.14
C PHE A 595 2.39 8.42 2.55
N PRO A 596 1.36 9.09 2.01
CA PRO A 596 -0.02 8.90 2.44
C PRO A 596 -0.52 7.45 2.26
N GLN A 597 0.09 6.67 1.36
CA GLN A 597 -0.29 5.28 1.11
C GLN A 597 -0.12 4.38 2.35
N VAL A 598 0.69 4.77 3.34
CA VAL A 598 0.89 4.00 4.59
C VAL A 598 -0.28 4.13 5.57
N GLY A 599 -1.19 5.08 5.36
CA GLY A 599 -2.37 5.32 6.18
C GLY A 599 -2.05 5.90 7.57
N THR A 600 -2.93 5.64 8.53
CA THR A 600 -2.85 6.14 9.92
C THR A 600 -3.00 5.01 10.93
N GLY A 601 -2.70 5.26 12.21
CA GLY A 601 -2.86 4.32 13.32
C GLY A 601 -1.53 3.94 13.96
N GLY A 602 -1.54 2.93 14.83
CA GLY A 602 -0.32 2.38 15.41
C GLY A 602 0.68 1.95 14.33
N ARG A 603 1.95 1.80 14.68
CA ARG A 603 3.03 1.61 13.70
C ARG A 603 3.99 0.54 14.17
N ASN A 604 4.44 -0.26 13.22
CA ASN A 604 5.60 -1.13 13.40
C ASN A 604 6.08 -1.53 11.99
N ALA A 605 6.95 -0.71 11.42
CA ALA A 605 7.54 -0.94 10.11
C ALA A 605 8.39 -2.23 10.10
N MET A 606 8.27 -3.03 9.05
CA MET A 606 9.03 -4.26 8.87
C MET A 606 9.53 -4.41 7.43
N ALA A 607 10.67 -5.07 7.26
CA ALA A 607 11.23 -5.35 5.94
C ALA A 607 10.97 -6.79 5.49
N GLY A 608 10.45 -6.93 4.27
CA GLY A 608 10.26 -8.21 3.59
C GLY A 608 11.29 -8.45 2.49
N PRO A 609 11.18 -9.57 1.75
CA PRO A 609 12.15 -9.95 0.73
C PRO A 609 12.15 -9.02 -0.49
N ALA A 610 13.33 -8.84 -1.09
CA ALA A 610 13.47 -8.38 -2.47
C ALA A 610 13.28 -9.58 -3.41
N TYR A 611 12.44 -9.44 -4.44
CA TYR A 611 12.02 -10.57 -5.26
C TYR A 611 12.62 -10.53 -6.67
N TYR A 612 13.28 -11.61 -7.08
CA TYR A 612 13.85 -11.78 -8.41
C TYR A 612 13.36 -13.08 -9.03
N THR A 613 12.63 -12.99 -10.14
CA THR A 613 11.94 -14.18 -10.66
C THR A 613 12.94 -15.21 -11.19
N ASP A 614 14.10 -14.77 -11.69
CA ASP A 614 15.19 -15.62 -12.19
C ASP A 614 15.89 -16.46 -11.11
N MET A 615 15.63 -16.21 -9.82
CA MET A 615 16.15 -17.01 -8.71
C MET A 615 15.29 -18.24 -8.38
N PHE A 616 14.08 -18.35 -8.96
CA PHE A 616 13.10 -19.34 -8.53
C PHE A 616 12.50 -20.15 -9.71
N PRO A 617 12.01 -21.38 -9.45
CA PRO A 617 11.38 -22.20 -10.47
C PRO A 617 10.13 -21.55 -11.06
N LYS A 618 10.04 -21.49 -12.41
CA LYS A 618 8.90 -20.88 -13.13
C LYS A 618 7.54 -21.46 -12.73
N ALA A 619 7.49 -22.73 -12.33
CA ALA A 619 6.25 -23.43 -11.99
C ALA A 619 5.60 -22.97 -10.68
N THR A 620 6.37 -22.40 -9.76
CA THR A 620 5.92 -22.09 -8.39
C THR A 620 6.11 -20.63 -8.00
N ARG A 621 6.98 -19.91 -8.72
CA ARG A 621 7.27 -18.49 -8.50
C ARG A 621 6.09 -17.57 -8.87
N TYR A 622 6.14 -16.35 -8.38
CA TYR A 622 5.23 -15.25 -8.75
C TYR A 622 5.48 -14.74 -10.18
N PRO A 623 4.51 -14.05 -10.80
CA PRO A 623 4.66 -13.55 -12.16
C PRO A 623 5.78 -12.51 -12.25
N ASP A 624 6.31 -12.30 -13.45
CA ASP A 624 7.44 -11.40 -13.70
C ASP A 624 7.17 -9.94 -13.30
N TYR A 625 5.91 -9.58 -13.02
CA TYR A 625 5.52 -8.35 -12.34
C TYR A 625 6.30 -8.10 -11.03
N PHE A 626 6.61 -9.13 -10.27
CA PHE A 626 7.30 -9.01 -8.97
C PHE A 626 8.81 -8.81 -9.12
N ASN A 627 9.35 -8.98 -10.32
CA ASN A 627 10.79 -8.91 -10.54
C ASN A 627 11.35 -7.54 -10.11
N LYS A 628 12.39 -7.54 -9.28
CA LYS A 628 13.07 -6.36 -8.72
C LYS A 628 12.22 -5.51 -7.77
N LYS A 629 11.10 -6.04 -7.26
CA LYS A 629 10.29 -5.35 -6.24
C LYS A 629 10.71 -5.77 -4.84
N VAL A 630 10.55 -4.87 -3.88
CA VAL A 630 10.80 -5.12 -2.46
C VAL A 630 9.47 -5.13 -1.70
N VAL A 631 9.27 -6.10 -0.83
CA VAL A 631 8.09 -6.14 0.04
C VAL A 631 8.33 -5.27 1.27
N PHE A 632 7.41 -4.35 1.52
CA PHE A 632 7.35 -3.51 2.71
C PHE A 632 6.03 -3.80 3.43
N TYR A 633 6.07 -4.07 4.73
CA TYR A 633 4.86 -4.40 5.49
C TYR A 633 4.88 -3.76 6.88
N ASP A 634 3.70 -3.65 7.49
CA ASP A 634 3.54 -3.11 8.85
C ASP A 634 2.83 -4.13 9.73
N TRP A 635 3.45 -4.44 10.87
CA TRP A 635 2.97 -5.46 11.81
C TRP A 635 1.72 -5.02 12.57
N ILE A 636 1.57 -3.73 12.90
CA ILE A 636 0.39 -3.19 13.60
C ILE A 636 -0.77 -2.98 12.62
N ARG A 637 -0.51 -2.31 11.51
CA ARG A 637 -1.53 -1.87 10.55
C ARG A 637 -2.00 -2.99 9.65
N GLY A 638 -1.26 -4.11 9.60
CA GLY A 638 -1.71 -5.33 8.95
C GLY A 638 -1.83 -5.23 7.44
N TRP A 639 -0.90 -4.52 6.79
CA TRP A 639 -0.83 -4.42 5.33
C TRP A 639 0.53 -4.85 4.79
N MET A 640 0.54 -5.24 3.51
CA MET A 640 1.74 -5.46 2.71
C MET A 640 1.71 -4.53 1.48
N LYS A 641 2.87 -4.07 1.06
CA LYS A 641 3.07 -3.20 -0.10
C LYS A 641 4.27 -3.68 -0.91
N LEU A 642 4.24 -3.39 -2.20
CA LEU A 642 5.36 -3.58 -3.10
C LEU A 642 5.99 -2.23 -3.43
N LEU A 643 7.31 -2.18 -3.34
CA LEU A 643 8.12 -1.05 -3.74
C LEU A 643 8.73 -1.34 -5.10
N THR A 644 8.51 -0.44 -6.05
CA THR A 644 9.23 -0.42 -7.33
C THR A 644 10.36 0.60 -7.20
N LEU A 645 11.58 0.18 -7.50
CA LEU A 645 12.76 1.01 -7.39
C LEU A 645 13.27 1.40 -8.78
N GLN A 646 13.79 2.61 -8.89
CA GLN A 646 14.59 3.03 -10.04
C GLN A 646 15.93 2.26 -10.06
N PRO A 647 16.64 2.18 -11.21
CA PRO A 647 17.91 1.45 -11.29
C PRO A 647 18.97 1.91 -10.28
N ASN A 648 18.91 3.16 -9.81
CA ASN A 648 19.81 3.70 -8.81
C ASN A 648 19.43 3.33 -7.37
N GLY A 649 18.30 2.66 -7.14
CA GLY A 649 17.76 2.25 -5.84
C GLY A 649 16.70 3.17 -5.25
N ASP A 650 16.38 4.30 -5.89
CA ASP A 650 15.39 5.26 -5.37
C ASP A 650 13.97 4.74 -5.51
N LEU A 651 13.08 5.10 -4.57
CA LEU A 651 11.67 4.74 -4.65
C LEU A 651 11.02 5.41 -5.89
N ASP A 652 10.39 4.60 -6.72
CA ASP A 652 9.58 5.08 -7.85
C ASP A 652 8.09 5.03 -7.55
N LYS A 653 7.65 3.91 -6.99
CA LYS A 653 6.23 3.62 -6.75
C LYS A 653 6.07 2.70 -5.54
N MET A 654 5.06 2.97 -4.73
CA MET A 654 4.58 2.11 -3.65
C MET A 654 3.13 1.72 -3.94
N GLU A 655 2.81 0.43 -3.86
CA GLU A 655 1.47 -0.08 -4.17
C GLU A 655 1.04 -1.20 -3.22
N PRO A 656 -0.27 -1.33 -2.96
CA PRO A 656 -0.77 -2.40 -2.11
C PRO A 656 -0.51 -3.80 -2.68
N PHE A 657 -0.22 -4.76 -1.81
CA PHE A 657 -0.17 -6.19 -2.15
C PHE A 657 -1.13 -6.96 -1.25
N MET A 658 -2.15 -7.59 -1.85
CA MET A 658 -3.20 -8.32 -1.13
C MET A 658 -3.90 -7.48 -0.05
N ALA A 659 -4.27 -6.23 -0.36
CA ALA A 659 -4.83 -5.28 0.61
C ALA A 659 -6.10 -5.78 1.35
N ASP A 660 -6.89 -6.64 0.72
CA ASP A 660 -8.12 -7.18 1.33
C ASP A 660 -7.87 -8.47 2.15
N THR A 661 -6.60 -8.90 2.25
CA THR A 661 -6.24 -10.12 2.98
C THR A 661 -6.02 -9.82 4.46
N LYS A 662 -6.73 -10.54 5.32
CA LYS A 662 -6.51 -10.47 6.77
C LYS A 662 -5.15 -11.04 7.14
N LEU A 663 -4.32 -10.23 7.79
CA LEU A 663 -3.05 -10.60 8.38
C LEU A 663 -3.14 -10.56 9.91
N ASN A 664 -2.58 -11.55 10.59
CA ASN A 664 -2.58 -11.63 12.06
C ASN A 664 -1.21 -11.23 12.61
N ASN A 665 -0.85 -9.95 12.42
CA ASN A 665 0.39 -9.38 12.94
C ASN A 665 1.63 -10.16 12.44
N VAL A 666 1.90 -10.06 11.13
CA VAL A 666 3.02 -10.77 10.46
C VAL A 666 4.34 -10.30 11.05
N ILE A 667 5.00 -11.14 11.83
CA ILE A 667 6.24 -10.83 12.55
C ILE A 667 7.48 -11.11 11.72
N ASP A 668 7.37 -12.00 10.72
CA ASP A 668 8.46 -12.35 9.83
C ASP A 668 7.94 -12.84 8.46
N MET A 669 8.78 -12.66 7.43
CA MET A 669 8.45 -12.96 6.04
C MET A 669 9.70 -13.38 5.26
N GLU A 670 9.64 -14.54 4.62
CA GLU A 670 10.75 -15.10 3.84
C GLU A 670 10.28 -15.61 2.47
N THR A 671 11.15 -15.58 1.46
CA THR A 671 10.89 -16.29 0.19
C THR A 671 11.50 -17.68 0.25
N GLY A 672 10.67 -18.72 0.15
CA GLY A 672 11.15 -20.10 0.14
C GLY A 672 11.85 -20.49 -1.17
N PRO A 673 12.52 -21.66 -1.23
CA PRO A 673 13.22 -22.12 -2.42
C PRO A 673 12.30 -22.42 -3.62
N ASP A 674 10.98 -22.46 -3.42
CA ASP A 674 9.98 -22.54 -4.49
C ASP A 674 9.56 -21.16 -5.03
N GLY A 675 10.11 -20.06 -4.50
CA GLY A 675 9.77 -18.70 -4.90
C GLY A 675 8.45 -18.20 -4.35
N ARG A 676 7.86 -18.87 -3.36
CA ARG A 676 6.66 -18.38 -2.66
C ARG A 676 7.05 -17.61 -1.41
N ILE A 677 6.21 -16.67 -1.01
CA ILE A 677 6.40 -15.90 0.22
C ILE A 677 5.70 -16.62 1.37
N TYR A 678 6.46 -16.94 2.40
CA TYR A 678 5.99 -17.50 3.66
C TYR A 678 5.81 -16.38 4.67
N LEU A 679 4.82 -16.53 5.54
CA LEU A 679 4.44 -15.56 6.57
C LEU A 679 4.44 -16.25 7.94
N LEU A 680 5.12 -15.64 8.91
CA LEU A 680 5.00 -15.98 10.32
C LEU A 680 4.10 -14.95 11.00
N GLU A 681 2.99 -15.40 11.59
CA GLU A 681 2.00 -14.54 12.27
C GLU A 681 2.14 -14.67 13.79
N TYR A 682 2.36 -13.53 14.47
CA TYR A 682 2.47 -13.47 15.94
C TYR A 682 1.13 -13.69 16.65
N GLY A 683 0.02 -13.29 15.99
CA GLY A 683 -1.32 -13.29 16.57
C GLY A 683 -1.64 -12.02 17.35
N SER A 684 -2.89 -11.91 17.82
CA SER A 684 -3.46 -10.64 18.31
C SER A 684 -3.07 -10.22 19.73
N GLY A 685 -2.58 -11.14 20.57
CA GLY A 685 -2.22 -10.88 21.96
C GLY A 685 -0.71 -10.76 22.18
N TRP A 686 -0.26 -9.73 22.90
CA TRP A 686 1.15 -9.52 23.23
C TRP A 686 1.57 -10.43 24.39
N PHE A 687 2.79 -10.98 24.31
CA PHE A 687 3.38 -11.82 25.36
C PHE A 687 2.53 -13.03 25.77
N ALA A 688 1.74 -13.56 24.84
CA ALA A 688 0.74 -14.59 25.07
C ALA A 688 0.74 -15.66 23.98
N LYS A 689 0.17 -16.83 24.30
CA LYS A 689 -0.13 -17.85 23.28
C LYS A 689 -1.41 -17.45 22.56
N ASN A 690 -1.31 -17.28 21.25
CA ASN A 690 -2.40 -16.77 20.43
C ASN A 690 -3.06 -17.89 19.61
N LYS A 691 -4.39 -17.87 19.52
CA LYS A 691 -5.15 -18.82 18.69
C LYS A 691 -4.96 -18.56 17.19
N ASP A 692 -4.58 -17.34 16.84
CA ASP A 692 -4.37 -16.86 15.48
C ASP A 692 -2.88 -16.78 15.08
N ALA A 693 -1.95 -17.09 15.98
CA ALA A 693 -0.53 -17.26 15.63
C ALA A 693 -0.35 -18.49 14.73
N GLY A 694 0.49 -18.38 13.69
CA GLY A 694 0.61 -19.46 12.71
C GLY A 694 1.62 -19.21 11.61
N LEU A 695 1.74 -20.20 10.72
CA LEU A 695 2.44 -20.06 9.45
C LEU A 695 1.42 -20.04 8.33
N ALA A 696 1.62 -19.13 7.40
CA ALA A 696 0.90 -19.09 6.13
C ALA A 696 1.88 -18.97 4.97
N ARG A 697 1.38 -19.20 3.76
CA ARG A 697 2.11 -19.01 2.52
C ARG A 697 1.20 -18.31 1.53
N ILE A 698 1.77 -17.42 0.72
CA ILE A 698 1.06 -16.80 -0.38
C ILE A 698 1.31 -17.64 -1.64
N ASP A 699 0.24 -18.14 -2.24
CA ASP A 699 0.24 -18.90 -3.48
C ASP A 699 -0.26 -18.04 -4.65
N TYR A 700 0.29 -18.26 -5.84
CA TYR A 700 -0.14 -17.58 -7.08
C TYR A 700 -0.73 -18.58 -8.06
N ASN A 701 -1.98 -18.33 -8.49
CA ASN A 701 -2.64 -19.09 -9.54
C ASN A 701 -2.42 -18.43 -10.91
N SER A 702 -1.52 -19.02 -11.69
CA SER A 702 -1.26 -18.65 -13.09
C SER A 702 -2.23 -19.29 -14.08
N GLY A 703 -3.02 -20.27 -13.65
CA GLY A 703 -3.97 -21.00 -14.47
C GLY A 703 -5.32 -20.32 -14.63
N ASN A 704 -6.24 -21.06 -15.26
CA ASN A 704 -7.63 -20.69 -15.43
C ASN A 704 -8.38 -20.68 -14.09
N ARG A 705 -9.25 -19.71 -13.86
CA ARG A 705 -10.05 -19.58 -12.63
C ARG A 705 -11.52 -19.82 -12.94
N ALA A 706 -12.21 -20.43 -11.97
CA ALA A 706 -13.64 -20.62 -12.10
C ALA A 706 -14.37 -19.27 -12.24
N PRO A 707 -15.44 -19.20 -13.05
CA PRO A 707 -16.31 -18.04 -13.09
C PRO A 707 -16.89 -17.69 -11.72
N GLU A 708 -17.28 -16.43 -11.54
CA GLU A 708 -18.00 -15.97 -10.36
C GLU A 708 -19.46 -15.64 -10.71
N VAL A 709 -20.41 -16.17 -9.93
CA VAL A 709 -21.83 -15.80 -10.00
C VAL A 709 -22.15 -14.75 -8.94
N ALA A 710 -22.18 -13.48 -9.36
CA ALA A 710 -22.50 -12.36 -8.48
C ALA A 710 -23.95 -12.44 -7.96
N THR A 711 -24.92 -12.63 -8.87
CA THR A 711 -26.35 -12.65 -8.51
C THR A 711 -27.14 -13.62 -9.37
N VAL A 712 -28.18 -14.22 -8.79
CA VAL A 712 -29.28 -14.90 -9.49
C VAL A 712 -30.60 -14.23 -9.11
N ALA A 713 -31.48 -14.03 -10.09
CA ALA A 713 -32.75 -13.34 -9.93
C ALA A 713 -33.87 -14.04 -10.71
N THR A 714 -35.11 -13.76 -10.32
CA THR A 714 -36.32 -14.34 -10.91
C THR A 714 -37.32 -13.23 -11.20
N SER A 715 -37.96 -13.22 -12.36
CA SER A 715 -38.98 -12.21 -12.71
C SER A 715 -40.26 -12.37 -11.89
N LYS A 716 -40.58 -13.60 -11.49
CA LYS A 716 -41.67 -13.94 -10.57
C LYS A 716 -41.20 -14.99 -9.55
N ALA A 717 -41.02 -14.56 -8.31
CA ALA A 717 -40.60 -15.44 -7.21
C ALA A 717 -41.74 -16.31 -6.65
N TYR A 718 -43.00 -15.96 -6.94
CA TYR A 718 -44.19 -16.67 -6.46
C TYR A 718 -45.39 -16.39 -7.37
N GLY A 719 -46.45 -17.20 -7.24
CA GLY A 719 -47.73 -16.98 -7.92
C GLY A 719 -48.54 -18.26 -8.12
N ALA A 720 -49.70 -18.12 -8.77
CA ALA A 720 -50.58 -19.23 -9.08
C ALA A 720 -49.95 -20.18 -10.11
N LEU A 721 -50.41 -21.42 -10.13
CA LEU A 721 -50.00 -22.37 -11.16
C LEU A 721 -50.85 -22.16 -12.42
N PRO A 722 -50.25 -22.30 -13.62
CA PRO A 722 -48.83 -22.49 -13.86
C PRO A 722 -48.03 -21.19 -13.63
N LEU A 723 -46.95 -21.27 -12.84
CA LEU A 723 -46.09 -20.12 -12.56
C LEU A 723 -44.95 -20.08 -13.58
N THR A 724 -45.04 -19.19 -14.55
CA THR A 724 -43.94 -18.91 -15.48
C THR A 724 -43.04 -17.83 -14.92
N THR A 725 -41.73 -18.09 -14.87
CA THR A 725 -40.72 -17.11 -14.45
C THR A 725 -39.51 -17.12 -15.38
N VAL A 726 -38.85 -15.96 -15.48
CA VAL A 726 -37.57 -15.77 -16.16
C VAL A 726 -36.50 -15.69 -15.08
N LEU A 727 -35.64 -16.70 -15.05
CA LEU A 727 -34.44 -16.74 -14.24
C LEU A 727 -33.32 -16.00 -14.98
N THR A 728 -32.58 -15.15 -14.27
CA THR A 728 -31.45 -14.39 -14.82
C THR A 728 -30.27 -14.50 -13.88
N VAL A 729 -29.06 -14.52 -14.44
CA VAL A 729 -27.81 -14.59 -13.68
C VAL A 729 -26.89 -13.47 -14.12
N LYS A 730 -26.16 -12.87 -13.18
CA LYS A 730 -25.01 -12.03 -13.48
C LYS A 730 -23.77 -12.80 -13.04
N ALA A 731 -22.93 -13.13 -14.01
CA ALA A 731 -21.68 -13.83 -13.76
C ALA A 731 -20.56 -13.20 -14.59
N THR A 732 -19.33 -13.37 -14.12
CA THR A 732 -18.12 -12.90 -14.78
C THR A 732 -17.09 -14.01 -14.76
N ASP A 733 -16.40 -14.20 -15.88
CA ASP A 733 -15.23 -15.05 -15.96
C ASP A 733 -13.97 -14.18 -15.82
N PRO A 734 -13.04 -14.49 -14.90
CA PRO A 734 -11.86 -13.67 -14.70
C PRO A 734 -10.95 -13.57 -15.93
N GLU A 735 -10.88 -14.62 -16.75
CA GLU A 735 -10.12 -14.66 -18.00
C GLU A 735 -10.92 -14.15 -19.21
N LYS A 736 -12.18 -13.72 -18.99
CA LYS A 736 -13.16 -13.33 -20.01
C LYS A 736 -13.46 -14.47 -21.01
N ASN A 737 -13.32 -15.72 -20.56
CA ASN A 737 -13.67 -16.91 -21.34
C ASN A 737 -15.19 -16.97 -21.61
N LYS A 738 -15.56 -17.77 -22.61
CA LYS A 738 -16.98 -18.04 -22.87
C LYS A 738 -17.58 -18.89 -21.74
N MET A 739 -18.77 -18.51 -21.28
CA MET A 739 -19.47 -19.20 -20.20
C MET A 739 -20.75 -19.89 -20.67
N THR A 740 -21.11 -20.97 -19.97
CA THR A 740 -22.44 -21.59 -19.95
C THR A 740 -22.99 -21.57 -18.53
N TYR A 741 -24.31 -21.69 -18.39
CA TYR A 741 -25.03 -21.62 -17.12
C TYR A 741 -25.82 -22.88 -16.91
N VAL A 742 -25.49 -23.63 -15.85
CA VAL A 742 -26.19 -24.86 -15.47
C VAL A 742 -27.14 -24.54 -14.33
N TRP A 743 -28.42 -24.66 -14.61
CA TRP A 743 -29.54 -24.39 -13.70
C TRP A 743 -30.05 -25.70 -13.12
N ASP A 744 -30.14 -25.79 -11.79
CA ASP A 744 -30.97 -26.78 -11.10
C ASP A 744 -32.25 -26.09 -10.65
N LEU A 745 -33.39 -26.57 -11.11
CA LEU A 745 -34.68 -25.93 -10.87
C LEU A 745 -35.33 -26.35 -9.55
N GLY A 746 -34.63 -27.11 -8.70
CA GLY A 746 -35.11 -27.51 -7.37
C GLY A 746 -36.24 -28.53 -7.39
N ASN A 747 -36.60 -29.05 -8.57
CA ASN A 747 -37.64 -30.06 -8.79
C ASN A 747 -37.10 -31.32 -9.50
N GLY A 748 -35.77 -31.52 -9.46
CA GLY A 748 -35.08 -32.60 -10.16
C GLY A 748 -34.74 -32.31 -11.63
N VAL A 749 -35.19 -31.18 -12.18
CA VAL A 749 -34.87 -30.77 -13.56
C VAL A 749 -33.61 -29.89 -13.58
N LYS A 750 -32.64 -30.28 -14.40
CA LYS A 750 -31.48 -29.45 -14.74
C LYS A 750 -31.54 -28.96 -16.19
N LYS A 751 -31.07 -27.73 -16.44
CA LYS A 751 -31.01 -27.11 -17.78
C LYS A 751 -29.71 -26.34 -17.95
N THR A 752 -29.18 -26.31 -19.17
CA THR A 752 -27.98 -25.53 -19.50
C THR A 752 -28.32 -24.46 -20.53
N THR A 753 -27.82 -23.24 -20.34
CA THR A 753 -27.99 -22.12 -21.29
C THR A 753 -26.64 -21.46 -21.60
N THR A 754 -26.48 -20.93 -22.81
CA THR A 754 -25.32 -20.07 -23.18
C THR A 754 -25.60 -18.60 -22.87
N LEU A 755 -26.88 -18.21 -22.85
CA LEU A 755 -27.30 -16.89 -22.39
C LEU A 755 -27.49 -16.91 -20.87
N PRO A 756 -27.24 -15.77 -20.17
CA PRO A 756 -27.40 -15.64 -18.73
C PRO A 756 -28.88 -15.57 -18.28
N LYS A 757 -29.76 -16.34 -18.92
CA LYS A 757 -31.19 -16.37 -18.66
C LYS A 757 -31.82 -17.72 -19.02
N LEU A 758 -32.85 -18.11 -18.28
CA LEU A 758 -33.68 -19.29 -18.53
C LEU A 758 -35.15 -18.98 -18.20
N THR A 759 -36.06 -19.26 -19.13
CA THR A 759 -37.51 -19.21 -18.85
C THR A 759 -38.00 -20.60 -18.45
N TYR A 760 -38.73 -20.72 -17.35
CA TYR A 760 -39.30 -21.98 -16.89
C TYR A 760 -40.69 -21.81 -16.27
N THR A 761 -41.53 -22.84 -16.42
CA THR A 761 -42.91 -22.86 -15.93
C THR A 761 -43.11 -23.98 -14.92
N TYR A 762 -43.43 -23.62 -13.68
CA TYR A 762 -43.79 -24.56 -12.62
C TYR A 762 -45.28 -24.88 -12.68
N THR A 763 -45.61 -26.16 -12.85
CA THR A 763 -47.00 -26.65 -12.93
C THR A 763 -47.46 -27.36 -11.65
N LYS A 764 -46.54 -27.63 -10.71
CA LYS A 764 -46.83 -28.23 -9.40
C LYS A 764 -46.59 -27.23 -8.29
N LYS A 765 -47.44 -27.28 -7.25
CA LYS A 765 -47.29 -26.45 -6.06
C LYS A 765 -46.04 -26.88 -5.31
N GLY A 766 -45.21 -25.93 -4.88
CA GLY A 766 -44.00 -26.25 -4.13
C GLY A 766 -43.10 -25.06 -3.85
N ASN A 767 -42.14 -25.28 -2.94
CA ASN A 767 -41.03 -24.37 -2.66
C ASN A 767 -39.79 -24.92 -3.35
N PHE A 768 -39.42 -24.32 -4.48
CA PHE A 768 -38.29 -24.76 -5.28
C PHE A 768 -37.08 -23.89 -4.97
N THR A 769 -35.98 -24.51 -4.56
CA THR A 769 -34.68 -23.82 -4.45
C THR A 769 -33.96 -23.97 -5.78
N VAL A 770 -34.06 -22.94 -6.61
CA VAL A 770 -33.33 -22.88 -7.87
C VAL A 770 -31.87 -22.57 -7.58
N SER A 771 -30.94 -23.29 -8.17
CA SER A 771 -29.51 -22.97 -8.15
C SER A 771 -28.97 -22.78 -9.56
N VAL A 772 -27.94 -21.96 -9.68
CA VAL A 772 -27.19 -21.79 -10.94
C VAL A 772 -25.70 -21.80 -10.65
N VAL A 773 -24.95 -22.48 -11.51
CA VAL A 773 -23.50 -22.36 -11.62
C VAL A 773 -23.15 -21.83 -13.00
N ALA A 774 -22.11 -21.01 -13.08
CA ALA A 774 -21.47 -20.65 -14.34
C ALA A 774 -20.29 -21.59 -14.57
N LYS A 775 -20.13 -22.03 -15.82
CA LYS A 775 -19.08 -22.94 -16.26
C LYS A 775 -18.38 -22.35 -17.47
N ASP A 776 -17.06 -22.24 -17.43
CA ASP A 776 -16.28 -21.74 -18.57
C ASP A 776 -15.96 -22.83 -19.61
N GLU A 777 -15.24 -22.46 -20.66
CA GLU A 777 -14.82 -23.36 -21.75
C GLU A 777 -13.70 -24.34 -21.38
N TYR A 778 -13.10 -24.20 -20.20
CA TYR A 778 -12.10 -25.12 -19.63
C TYR A 778 -12.68 -25.99 -18.51
N ASP A 779 -14.00 -26.07 -18.44
CA ASP A 779 -14.77 -26.82 -17.47
C ASP A 779 -14.64 -26.39 -16.00
N ALA A 780 -14.10 -25.21 -15.70
CA ALA A 780 -14.10 -24.68 -14.33
C ALA A 780 -15.51 -24.15 -13.98
N ILE A 781 -15.95 -24.43 -12.75
CA ILE A 781 -17.34 -24.25 -12.31
C ILE A 781 -17.39 -23.33 -11.09
N SER A 782 -18.27 -22.33 -11.14
CA SER A 782 -18.51 -21.41 -10.02
C SER A 782 -19.14 -22.12 -8.81
N THR A 783 -19.01 -21.52 -7.63
CA THR A 783 -19.89 -21.87 -6.50
C THR A 783 -21.36 -21.64 -6.90
N PRO A 784 -22.29 -22.53 -6.52
CA PRO A 784 -23.71 -22.35 -6.85
C PRO A 784 -24.32 -21.16 -6.12
N LYS A 785 -25.12 -20.36 -6.84
CA LYS A 785 -25.96 -19.31 -6.26
C LYS A 785 -27.42 -19.74 -6.30
N THR A 786 -28.16 -19.51 -5.22
CA THR A 786 -29.54 -19.99 -5.09
C THR A 786 -30.58 -18.87 -5.00
N ILE A 787 -31.79 -19.17 -5.44
CA ILE A 787 -33.00 -18.35 -5.25
C ILE A 787 -34.22 -19.23 -5.05
N ALA A 788 -35.15 -18.78 -4.19
CA ALA A 788 -36.41 -19.49 -3.96
C ALA A 788 -37.48 -19.11 -5.00
N VAL A 789 -38.24 -20.11 -5.44
CA VAL A 789 -39.46 -19.95 -6.26
C VAL A 789 -40.62 -20.69 -5.60
N LEU A 790 -41.68 -19.96 -5.23
CA LEU A 790 -42.85 -20.45 -4.50
C LEU A 790 -44.04 -20.61 -5.45
N ALA A 791 -44.11 -21.74 -6.16
CA ALA A 791 -45.17 -21.97 -7.14
C ALA A 791 -46.47 -22.47 -6.48
N GLY A 792 -47.62 -22.00 -6.96
CA GLY A 792 -48.94 -22.34 -6.41
C GLY A 792 -49.24 -21.69 -5.07
N GLN A 793 -48.61 -20.54 -4.79
CA GLN A 793 -48.74 -19.79 -3.54
C GLN A 793 -49.12 -18.34 -3.82
N ASP A 794 -50.36 -18.16 -4.30
CA ASP A 794 -50.97 -16.86 -4.58
C ASP A 794 -52.12 -16.58 -3.61
N SER A 795 -51.79 -16.43 -2.31
CA SER A 795 -52.77 -16.05 -1.29
C SER A 795 -52.64 -14.56 -0.93
N PRO A 796 -53.74 -13.89 -0.53
CA PRO A 796 -53.70 -12.55 0.05
C PRO A 796 -52.71 -12.46 1.23
N ASP A 797 -52.68 -13.48 2.08
CA ASP A 797 -51.73 -13.58 3.19
C ASP A 797 -50.27 -13.65 2.72
N MET A 798 -49.99 -14.33 1.60
CA MET A 798 -48.65 -14.34 1.02
C MET A 798 -48.29 -12.99 0.40
N LYS A 799 -49.23 -12.33 -0.28
CA LYS A 799 -49.02 -10.96 -0.80
C LYS A 799 -48.73 -9.99 0.34
N ALA A 800 -49.47 -10.08 1.44
CA ALA A 800 -49.26 -9.27 2.64
C ALA A 800 -47.90 -9.59 3.30
N LYS A 801 -47.58 -10.87 3.52
CA LYS A 801 -46.28 -11.28 4.08
C LYS A 801 -45.10 -10.84 3.20
N LEU A 802 -45.20 -10.93 1.87
CA LEU A 802 -44.13 -10.49 0.97
C LEU A 802 -44.03 -8.96 0.90
N ALA A 803 -45.15 -8.24 0.95
CA ALA A 803 -45.14 -6.79 1.07
C ALA A 803 -44.45 -6.36 2.38
N THR A 804 -44.72 -7.05 3.49
CA THR A 804 -44.04 -6.87 4.77
C THR A 804 -42.54 -7.18 4.67
N ILE A 805 -42.15 -8.31 4.06
CA ILE A 805 -40.74 -8.66 3.86
C ILE A 805 -40.02 -7.61 3.01
N LYS A 806 -40.62 -7.15 1.89
CA LYS A 806 -40.04 -6.11 1.03
C LYS A 806 -39.92 -4.77 1.76
N ALA A 807 -40.94 -4.38 2.54
CA ALA A 807 -40.91 -3.17 3.34
C ALA A 807 -39.82 -3.21 4.42
N ASN A 808 -39.64 -4.37 5.08
CA ASN A 808 -38.60 -4.57 6.07
C ASN A 808 -37.19 -4.58 5.44
N ALA A 809 -37.04 -5.20 4.26
CA ALA A 809 -35.79 -5.17 3.51
C ALA A 809 -35.43 -3.74 3.07
N ALA A 810 -36.40 -2.93 2.65
CA ALA A 810 -36.21 -1.52 2.33
C ALA A 810 -35.81 -0.69 3.58
N GLY A 811 -36.42 -0.97 4.74
CA GLY A 811 -36.03 -0.37 6.02
C GLY A 811 -34.59 -0.70 6.41
N LYS A 812 -34.17 -1.97 6.26
CA LYS A 812 -32.79 -2.40 6.48
C LYS A 812 -31.82 -1.74 5.51
N ALA A 813 -32.14 -1.70 4.22
CA ALA A 813 -31.28 -1.10 3.19
C ALA A 813 -31.10 0.40 3.44
N LEU A 814 -32.17 1.10 3.81
CA LEU A 814 -32.10 2.51 4.19
C LEU A 814 -31.24 2.72 5.44
N MET A 815 -31.41 1.89 6.49
CA MET A 815 -30.55 1.93 7.67
C MET A 815 -29.07 1.71 7.31
N LEU A 816 -28.77 0.73 6.43
CA LEU A 816 -27.39 0.45 5.97
C LEU A 816 -26.80 1.55 5.09
N SER A 817 -27.65 2.37 4.44
CA SER A 817 -27.19 3.52 3.65
C SER A 817 -26.85 4.75 4.49
N LEU A 818 -27.16 4.72 5.78
CA LEU A 818 -26.84 5.75 6.76
C LEU A 818 -25.62 5.33 7.59
N ASP A 819 -25.11 6.24 8.42
CA ASP A 819 -23.97 5.99 9.30
C ASP A 819 -24.33 5.20 10.58
N CYS A 820 -25.60 4.79 10.73
CA CYS A 820 -26.10 4.08 11.90
C CYS A 820 -25.28 2.83 12.27
N SER A 821 -24.68 2.16 11.28
CA SER A 821 -23.88 0.94 11.44
C SER A 821 -22.49 1.16 12.06
N ALA A 822 -22.06 2.43 12.18
CA ALA A 822 -20.86 2.81 12.93
C ALA A 822 -21.07 2.59 14.43
N CYS A 823 -22.27 2.89 14.94
CA CYS A 823 -22.56 2.82 16.37
C CYS A 823 -23.42 1.62 16.78
N HIS A 824 -24.25 1.09 15.88
CA HIS A 824 -25.15 -0.02 16.17
C HIS A 824 -24.83 -1.26 15.32
N LYS A 825 -24.76 -2.44 15.95
CA LYS A 825 -24.75 -3.73 15.24
C LYS A 825 -26.10 -4.41 15.39
N ILE A 826 -26.38 -5.40 14.54
CA ILE A 826 -27.69 -6.06 14.54
C ILE A 826 -27.91 -6.82 15.86
N ASN A 827 -26.97 -7.67 16.27
CA ASN A 827 -27.17 -8.63 17.38
C ASN A 827 -26.17 -8.49 18.55
N GLU A 828 -25.27 -7.51 18.48
CA GLU A 828 -24.25 -7.30 19.52
C GLU A 828 -24.10 -5.82 19.84
N LYS A 829 -23.67 -5.53 21.06
CA LYS A 829 -23.40 -4.16 21.49
C LYS A 829 -22.12 -3.65 20.78
N SER A 830 -22.15 -2.39 20.36
CA SER A 830 -20.97 -1.66 19.85
C SER A 830 -20.80 -0.40 20.69
N VAL A 831 -20.69 0.77 20.06
CA VAL A 831 -20.75 2.08 20.73
C VAL A 831 -22.13 2.29 21.37
N GLY A 832 -23.20 1.97 20.64
CA GLY A 832 -24.58 1.96 21.11
C GLY A 832 -25.14 0.54 21.33
N PRO A 833 -26.39 0.40 21.79
CA PRO A 833 -27.07 -0.90 21.92
C PRO A 833 -27.21 -1.60 20.58
N SER A 834 -27.36 -2.93 20.57
CA SER A 834 -27.70 -3.64 19.34
C SER A 834 -29.11 -3.24 18.86
N PHE A 835 -29.38 -3.33 17.56
CA PHE A 835 -30.74 -3.13 17.05
C PHE A 835 -31.72 -4.13 17.67
N THR A 836 -31.27 -5.35 17.96
CA THR A 836 -32.03 -6.37 18.69
C THR A 836 -32.35 -5.94 20.13
N ASP A 837 -31.45 -5.24 20.83
CA ASP A 837 -31.72 -4.69 22.18
C ASP A 837 -32.71 -3.53 22.14
N VAL A 838 -32.61 -2.67 21.13
CA VAL A 838 -33.59 -1.61 20.87
C VAL A 838 -34.96 -2.25 20.62
N ALA A 839 -35.03 -3.28 19.76
CA ALA A 839 -36.25 -4.01 19.50
C ALA A 839 -36.84 -4.59 20.79
N LYS A 840 -36.03 -5.25 21.63
CA LYS A 840 -36.47 -5.85 22.90
C LYS A 840 -36.98 -4.82 23.91
N LYS A 841 -36.30 -3.67 24.04
CA LYS A 841 -36.68 -2.60 25.01
C LYS A 841 -37.99 -1.90 24.64
N TYR A 842 -38.26 -1.72 23.34
CA TYR A 842 -39.39 -0.92 22.87
C TYR A 842 -40.52 -1.80 22.27
N PRO A 843 -41.73 -1.79 22.84
CA PRO A 843 -42.87 -2.53 22.28
C PRO A 843 -43.27 -1.95 20.92
N ALA A 844 -43.76 -2.80 20.01
CA ALA A 844 -44.16 -2.41 18.65
C ALA A 844 -45.52 -1.70 18.67
N ASN A 845 -45.56 -0.47 19.19
CA ASN A 845 -46.76 0.37 19.29
C ASN A 845 -46.47 1.81 18.85
N ALA A 846 -47.53 2.61 18.66
CA ALA A 846 -47.43 3.96 18.13
C ALA A 846 -46.56 4.89 19.01
N ALA A 847 -46.68 4.80 20.33
CA ALA A 847 -45.93 5.62 21.27
C ALA A 847 -44.42 5.37 21.19
N SER A 848 -44.00 4.10 21.20
CA SER A 848 -42.59 3.72 21.11
C SER A 848 -42.00 4.06 19.75
N THR A 849 -42.80 3.90 18.70
CA THR A 849 -42.41 4.25 17.32
C THR A 849 -42.19 5.75 17.17
N ALA A 850 -43.08 6.59 17.71
CA ALA A 850 -42.91 8.04 17.73
C ALA A 850 -41.67 8.45 18.54
N HIS A 851 -41.42 7.79 19.67
CA HIS A 851 -40.23 8.02 20.49
C HIS A 851 -38.94 7.67 19.74
N LEU A 852 -38.85 6.49 19.15
CA LEU A 852 -37.69 6.04 18.37
C LEU A 852 -37.46 6.91 17.14
N SER A 853 -38.53 7.31 16.44
CA SER A 853 -38.45 8.23 15.30
C SER A 853 -37.83 9.57 15.71
N LYS A 854 -38.29 10.14 16.83
CA LYS A 854 -37.72 11.39 17.38
C LYS A 854 -36.24 11.23 17.77
N LYS A 855 -35.86 10.08 18.33
CA LYS A 855 -34.46 9.78 18.65
C LYS A 855 -33.59 9.70 17.39
N ILE A 856 -34.04 9.00 16.35
CA ILE A 856 -33.29 8.92 15.08
C ILE A 856 -33.07 10.31 14.49
N VAL A 857 -34.11 11.15 14.43
CA VAL A 857 -34.02 12.48 13.82
C VAL A 857 -33.17 13.46 14.65
N ASN A 858 -33.33 13.45 15.97
CA ASN A 858 -32.74 14.48 16.85
C ASN A 858 -31.48 14.02 17.61
N GLY A 859 -31.10 12.75 17.47
CA GLY A 859 -30.08 12.14 18.30
C GLY A 859 -30.57 11.85 19.73
N GLY A 860 -29.65 11.42 20.60
CA GLY A 860 -30.02 11.19 22.00
C GLY A 860 -28.85 10.85 22.92
N HIS A 861 -29.02 11.20 24.18
CA HIS A 861 -28.09 10.94 25.27
C HIS A 861 -28.76 10.15 26.41
N GLY A 862 -27.98 9.41 27.21
CA GLY A 862 -28.35 8.93 28.55
C GLY A 862 -29.30 7.73 28.65
N VAL A 863 -29.86 7.22 27.55
CA VAL A 863 -30.82 6.09 27.59
C VAL A 863 -30.14 4.71 27.64
N TRP A 864 -28.90 4.62 27.16
CA TRP A 864 -28.13 3.39 27.02
C TRP A 864 -26.65 3.53 27.45
N GLY A 865 -26.28 4.66 28.07
CA GLY A 865 -24.92 5.02 28.47
C GLY A 865 -24.62 6.50 28.19
N ASP A 866 -23.37 6.89 28.42
CA ASP A 866 -22.89 8.29 28.33
C ASP A 866 -22.51 8.72 26.90
N VAL A 867 -22.59 7.82 25.93
CA VAL A 867 -22.23 8.10 24.53
C VAL A 867 -23.44 8.63 23.77
N ASP A 868 -23.26 9.79 23.12
CA ASP A 868 -24.28 10.43 22.29
C ASP A 868 -24.56 9.66 21.00
N MET A 869 -25.84 9.54 20.67
CA MET A 869 -26.30 9.09 19.35
C MET A 869 -26.43 10.30 18.42
N PRO A 870 -25.72 10.33 17.27
CA PRO A 870 -25.83 11.40 16.29
C PRO A 870 -27.25 11.59 15.72
N ALA A 871 -27.59 12.83 15.38
CA ALA A 871 -28.88 13.23 14.84
C ALA A 871 -28.95 13.03 13.31
N HIS A 872 -30.11 12.62 12.81
CA HIS A 872 -30.40 12.51 11.38
C HIS A 872 -31.55 13.44 10.95
N PRO A 873 -31.37 14.78 10.99
CA PRO A 873 -32.44 15.75 10.75
C PRO A 873 -33.01 15.71 9.32
N ALA A 874 -32.25 15.17 8.37
CA ALA A 874 -32.66 15.04 6.97
C ALA A 874 -33.65 13.89 6.71
N LEU A 875 -33.87 12.99 7.68
CA LEU A 875 -34.78 11.85 7.49
C LEU A 875 -36.24 12.24 7.66
N LYS A 876 -37.06 11.85 6.68
CA LYS A 876 -38.51 12.05 6.73
C LYS A 876 -39.14 11.06 7.71
N PRO A 877 -40.28 11.40 8.35
CA PRO A 877 -41.00 10.49 9.24
C PRO A 877 -41.35 9.12 8.63
N ALA A 878 -41.63 9.09 7.31
CA ALA A 878 -41.91 7.84 6.60
C ALA A 878 -40.67 6.93 6.48
N ASP A 879 -39.47 7.50 6.48
CA ASP A 879 -38.21 6.78 6.33
C ASP A 879 -37.70 6.25 7.67
N THR A 880 -37.83 7.03 8.75
CA THR A 880 -37.59 6.54 10.11
C THR A 880 -38.57 5.44 10.50
N GLN A 881 -39.83 5.52 10.07
CA GLN A 881 -40.81 4.46 10.25
C GLN A 881 -40.40 3.14 9.60
N LYS A 882 -39.84 3.16 8.39
CA LYS A 882 -39.35 1.94 7.71
C LYS A 882 -38.21 1.29 8.49
N ILE A 883 -37.27 2.09 9.00
CA ILE A 883 -36.15 1.60 9.83
C ILE A 883 -36.69 0.96 11.11
N ILE A 884 -37.62 1.61 11.82
CA ILE A 884 -38.20 1.11 13.07
C ILE A 884 -39.02 -0.17 12.83
N ASN A 885 -39.78 -0.24 11.75
CA ASN A 885 -40.51 -1.44 11.36
C ASN A 885 -39.57 -2.62 11.16
N TRP A 886 -38.42 -2.40 10.49
CA TRP A 886 -37.38 -3.41 10.38
C TRP A 886 -36.79 -3.78 11.75
N ILE A 887 -36.49 -2.80 12.62
CA ILE A 887 -35.98 -3.08 13.98
C ILE A 887 -36.93 -3.99 14.76
N TYR A 888 -38.25 -3.76 14.70
CA TYR A 888 -39.23 -4.62 15.37
C TYR A 888 -39.24 -6.07 14.87
N THR A 889 -38.73 -6.35 13.67
CA THR A 889 -38.59 -7.73 13.16
C THR A 889 -37.44 -8.51 13.79
N LEU A 890 -36.55 -7.82 14.53
CA LEU A 890 -35.41 -8.44 15.19
C LEU A 890 -35.76 -9.06 16.56
N LYS A 891 -37.06 -9.07 16.92
CA LYS A 891 -37.58 -9.69 18.14
C LYS A 891 -37.56 -11.20 18.09
#